data_AF-A0A944HLX8-F1
#
_entry.id   AF-A0A944HLX8-F1
#
_cell.length_a   1.000
_cell.length_b   1.000
_cell.length_c   1.000
_cell.angle_alpha   90.00
_cell.angle_beta   90.00
_cell.angle_gamma   90.00
#
_symmetry.space_group_name_H-M   'P 1'
#
loop_
_entity.id
_entity.type
_entity.pdbx_description
1 polymer ?
#
loop_
_entity_poly.entity_id
_entity_poly.type
_entity_poly.pdbx_seq_one_letter_code
_entity_poly.pdbx_strand_id
1 'polypeptide(L)'
;MVVGAGAAGTMTAARLLDAAAAARLPLEVVLIDPAAENGRGAAYSTTDARHLLNVPAERMSADPDRPEDFLGWLRDREPAAAKGTFAPRALYGAYLADHLRHSAARAGDTRLRRLRDRVVHAAARADGGVTLRLASGGELAAEAVVLATGNHAPGTDWAPEGLRESAGFVADPWEPGALARVPEGADVLLVGTGLTMADVAVTLDRPDRTVHAVSRHGLLPQTHATAPPANSPGPAPGPAAPGPGQGGRGEEGPGEDGPGQDGPGGARGLLPQTRATAPHANSPGPGQDGPDQDGPGQDGPGQDGLGGPHGPAAGPMLAPAGASQPTGAAHAGPDRVPGPTASTTAPAPGRGQDSPSGPHGPAARPMPAPARTSQPAGAAHPGPPASTTAPAHAPGQGDGGAGRSHSRTAPAPVPAPAPVPAPPLTGTEDLAALRAAVLRHVARTRRTHGDWRPALDSLRPLTTTLWQRLTAPDRARFLSEDLRLWEVHRHRMPAATAARIAAARESGRLAVRAAEVTAAKPDGDLLRVEFADGEAVTVGAVVNCTGPQGDARRAGDPLPAALLDGGLARPGPHGLGLSTGPDGRLNGGHPQARLWTLGAPRRGELWETTAVPEIRAQAAQVAAAVVDALGAAPVARRRTPTDRYGLRLTTTLDAAAAYNRALDSVLRVTCGAEESLKEAVAADPGFAVGHAALALLGHEWGADVDIPGALAAARDAVRRGCDARERSFVAAAASAVGGGSSALLRHIDDHPRDAFAVSLAVPTIAFGGVTCGEQSWDLVERLAPAYGDDWWYQGQLAFVRQEQERWDEAEELTVRALAAEPGSGHAVHARTHIFYETGRHTEGLAWIDRWIDAEGPRANNRAHFSWHAALHELMTGDTDAVRARYLAQLAPPMVTGARALVDSGALLWRCRVTGTWDGPLPAEAVLAGAPEGWRAEPPTAFVALHAAVTLAAAGDGAALLRLR
;
A
#
# COMPACT_ATOMS: atom_id res chain seq x y z
N MET A 1 23.01 -9.19 13.88
CA MET A 1 23.33 -10.26 12.91
C MET A 1 22.10 -10.59 12.07
N VAL A 2 22.29 -11.12 10.86
CA VAL A 2 21.23 -11.58 9.95
C VAL A 2 21.48 -13.04 9.61
N VAL A 3 20.47 -13.89 9.78
CA VAL A 3 20.54 -15.35 9.56
C VAL A 3 19.82 -15.69 8.26
N GLY A 4 20.54 -16.26 7.30
CA GLY A 4 20.10 -16.45 5.92
C GLY A 4 20.61 -15.35 4.99
N ALA A 5 21.18 -15.73 3.84
CA ALA A 5 21.74 -14.86 2.80
C ALA A 5 21.03 -15.03 1.44
N GLY A 6 19.83 -15.62 1.44
CA GLY A 6 18.89 -15.45 0.33
C GLY A 6 18.39 -14.01 0.20
N ALA A 7 17.42 -13.78 -0.67
CA ALA A 7 16.93 -12.43 -1.00
C ALA A 7 16.50 -11.61 0.23
N ALA A 8 15.72 -12.19 1.15
CA ALA A 8 15.26 -11.50 2.35
C ALA A 8 16.44 -10.98 3.22
N GLY A 9 17.42 -11.84 3.50
CA GLY A 9 18.57 -11.47 4.33
C GLY A 9 19.56 -10.56 3.63
N THR A 10 19.69 -10.71 2.31
CA THR A 10 20.54 -9.83 1.48
C THR A 10 19.97 -8.41 1.42
N MET A 11 18.66 -8.25 1.23
CA MET A 11 17.98 -6.96 1.31
C MET A 11 18.03 -6.37 2.72
N THR A 12 17.80 -7.20 3.76
CA THR A 12 17.90 -6.76 5.16
C THR A 12 19.30 -6.25 5.49
N ALA A 13 20.35 -6.98 5.08
CA ALA A 13 21.73 -6.55 5.28
C ALA A 13 22.03 -5.24 4.54
N ALA A 14 21.57 -5.08 3.29
CA ALA A 14 21.75 -3.83 2.54
C ALA A 14 21.06 -2.64 3.25
N ARG A 15 19.77 -2.79 3.61
CA ARG A 15 19.00 -1.78 4.33
C ARG A 15 19.57 -1.46 5.71
N LEU A 16 20.12 -2.43 6.45
CA LEU A 16 20.82 -2.20 7.71
C LEU A 16 22.09 -1.34 7.52
N LEU A 17 22.88 -1.61 6.48
CA LEU A 17 24.08 -0.82 6.16
C LEU A 17 23.69 0.62 5.77
N ASP A 18 22.67 0.78 4.92
CA ASP A 18 22.15 2.08 4.48
C ASP A 18 21.58 2.91 5.65
N ALA A 19 20.71 2.30 6.47
CA ALA A 19 20.08 2.96 7.62
C ALA A 19 21.08 3.31 8.73
N ALA A 20 22.04 2.42 9.02
CA ALA A 20 23.08 2.69 10.02
C ALA A 20 24.03 3.81 9.58
N ALA A 21 24.39 3.87 8.29
CA ALA A 21 25.18 4.97 7.72
C ALA A 21 24.42 6.31 7.80
N ALA A 22 23.13 6.32 7.45
CA ALA A 22 22.27 7.50 7.58
C ALA A 22 22.14 7.99 9.04
N ALA A 23 21.99 7.05 9.98
CA ALA A 23 21.92 7.33 11.42
C ALA A 23 23.29 7.67 12.07
N ARG A 24 24.40 7.51 11.33
CA ARG A 24 25.79 7.55 11.84
C ARG A 24 26.02 6.63 13.05
N LEU A 25 25.38 5.46 13.01
CA LEU A 25 25.48 4.41 14.03
C LEU A 25 26.48 3.34 13.56
N PRO A 26 27.69 3.22 14.14
CA PRO A 26 28.66 2.21 13.72
C PRO A 26 28.18 0.81 14.16
N LEU A 27 27.91 -0.07 13.20
CA LEU A 27 27.46 -1.46 13.43
C LEU A 27 28.37 -2.49 12.74
N GLU A 28 28.41 -3.72 13.28
CA GLU A 28 28.87 -4.91 12.54
C GLU A 28 27.67 -5.75 12.09
N VAL A 29 27.34 -5.67 10.80
CA VAL A 29 26.34 -6.52 10.16
C VAL A 29 26.97 -7.86 9.81
N VAL A 30 26.87 -8.83 10.71
CA VAL A 30 27.24 -10.23 10.41
C VAL A 30 26.08 -10.91 9.67
N LEU A 31 26.33 -11.37 8.44
CA LEU A 31 25.41 -12.14 7.60
C LEU A 31 25.86 -13.62 7.59
N ILE A 32 25.01 -14.52 8.11
CA ILE A 32 25.35 -15.93 8.39
C ILE A 32 24.50 -16.85 7.49
N ASP A 33 25.15 -17.59 6.58
CA ASP A 33 24.48 -18.56 5.70
C ASP A 33 25.47 -19.58 5.12
N PRO A 34 25.13 -20.89 5.04
CA PRO A 34 26.04 -21.92 4.54
C PRO A 34 26.36 -21.81 3.03
N ALA A 35 25.52 -21.16 2.23
CA ALA A 35 25.73 -21.02 0.79
C ALA A 35 26.99 -20.19 0.48
N ALA A 36 27.56 -20.38 -0.72
CA ALA A 36 28.74 -19.66 -1.15
C ALA A 36 28.48 -18.17 -1.45
N GLU A 37 27.29 -17.83 -1.96
CA GLU A 37 26.93 -16.52 -2.52
C GLU A 37 25.77 -15.84 -1.76
N ASN A 38 25.58 -14.54 -2.00
CA ASN A 38 24.44 -13.77 -1.48
C ASN A 38 23.30 -13.73 -2.51
N GLY A 39 22.13 -13.26 -2.10
CA GLY A 39 20.97 -13.00 -2.97
C GLY A 39 20.19 -14.25 -3.37
N ARG A 40 20.88 -15.34 -3.71
CA ARG A 40 20.30 -16.54 -4.32
C ARG A 40 19.20 -17.21 -3.47
N GLY A 41 19.56 -17.83 -2.35
CA GLY A 41 18.65 -18.71 -1.59
C GLY A 41 18.04 -19.83 -2.47
N ALA A 42 17.00 -20.52 -2.00
CA ALA A 42 16.35 -21.58 -2.79
C ALA A 42 15.61 -21.07 -4.05
N ALA A 43 15.09 -19.84 -4.03
CA ALA A 43 14.30 -19.30 -5.14
C ALA A 43 15.14 -18.87 -6.35
N TYR A 44 16.39 -18.45 -6.13
CA TYR A 44 17.27 -17.90 -7.17
C TYR A 44 18.65 -18.59 -7.21
N SER A 45 18.76 -19.81 -6.66
CA SER A 45 19.95 -20.68 -6.77
C SER A 45 20.11 -21.33 -8.13
N THR A 46 18.99 -21.63 -8.80
CA THR A 46 18.94 -22.39 -10.07
C THR A 46 19.90 -21.86 -11.14
N THR A 47 20.55 -22.80 -11.82
CA THR A 47 21.48 -22.55 -12.93
C THR A 47 20.81 -22.66 -14.30
N ASP A 48 19.55 -23.08 -14.38
CA ASP A 48 18.83 -23.17 -15.65
C ASP A 48 18.27 -21.79 -16.04
N ALA A 49 18.82 -21.19 -17.10
CA ALA A 49 18.40 -19.90 -17.62
C ALA A 49 16.93 -19.87 -18.10
N ARG A 50 16.29 -21.03 -18.30
CA ARG A 50 14.86 -21.15 -18.62
C ARG A 50 13.95 -20.93 -17.41
N HIS A 51 14.48 -20.96 -16.19
CA HIS A 51 13.74 -20.68 -14.96
C HIS A 51 13.60 -19.17 -14.80
N LEU A 52 12.42 -18.64 -15.13
CA LEU A 52 12.15 -17.21 -15.12
C LEU A 52 11.52 -16.75 -13.79
N LEU A 53 11.71 -15.48 -13.45
CA LEU A 53 10.93 -14.78 -12.43
C LEU A 53 9.44 -14.86 -12.78
N ASN A 54 8.58 -15.08 -11.80
CA ASN A 54 7.12 -15.04 -11.95
C ASN A 54 6.52 -13.62 -11.78
N VAL A 55 7.37 -12.60 -11.71
CA VAL A 55 7.01 -11.18 -11.57
C VAL A 55 7.86 -10.37 -12.57
N PRO A 56 7.29 -9.38 -13.27
CA PRO A 56 8.03 -8.53 -14.21
C PRO A 56 9.16 -7.72 -13.57
N ALA A 57 10.23 -7.44 -14.34
CA ALA A 57 11.44 -6.77 -13.88
C ALA A 57 11.19 -5.37 -13.28
N GLU A 58 10.26 -4.58 -13.83
CA GLU A 58 9.94 -3.24 -13.31
C GLU A 58 9.22 -3.25 -11.94
N ARG A 59 8.80 -4.42 -11.46
CA ARG A 59 8.24 -4.61 -10.12
C ARG A 59 9.23 -5.27 -9.16
N MET A 60 10.40 -5.69 -9.63
CA MET A 60 11.34 -6.58 -8.94
C MET A 60 12.55 -5.88 -8.29
N SER A 61 12.63 -4.55 -8.26
CA SER A 61 13.68 -3.85 -7.49
C SER A 61 13.76 -4.34 -6.04
N ALA A 62 14.98 -4.47 -5.51
CA ALA A 62 15.24 -4.75 -4.10
C ALA A 62 15.04 -3.51 -3.21
N ASP A 63 14.93 -2.33 -3.82
CA ASP A 63 14.86 -1.03 -3.18
C ASP A 63 13.45 -0.44 -3.39
N PRO A 64 12.64 -0.24 -2.32
CA PRO A 64 11.32 0.36 -2.48
C PRO A 64 11.40 1.82 -2.96
N ASP A 65 12.47 2.53 -2.60
CA ASP A 65 12.69 3.95 -2.88
C ASP A 65 13.27 4.16 -4.29
N ARG A 66 13.71 3.08 -4.95
CA ARG A 66 14.25 3.06 -6.32
C ARG A 66 13.57 1.96 -7.15
N PRO A 67 12.31 2.16 -7.58
CA PRO A 67 11.50 1.10 -8.18
C PRO A 67 12.05 0.50 -9.49
N GLU A 68 12.80 1.26 -10.28
CA GLU A 68 13.41 0.78 -11.54
C GLU A 68 14.85 0.23 -11.41
N ASP A 69 15.42 0.15 -10.19
CA ASP A 69 16.84 -0.20 -9.96
C ASP A 69 17.26 -1.54 -10.60
N PHE A 70 16.45 -2.60 -10.43
CA PHE A 70 16.69 -3.89 -11.09
C PHE A 70 16.53 -3.83 -12.62
N LEU A 71 15.58 -3.04 -13.13
CA LEU A 71 15.38 -2.90 -14.58
C LEU A 71 16.54 -2.16 -15.24
N GLY A 72 17.13 -1.17 -14.56
CA GLY A 72 18.39 -0.52 -14.96
C GLY A 72 19.54 -1.53 -15.01
N TRP A 73 19.84 -2.17 -13.87
CA TRP A 73 20.90 -3.17 -13.76
C TRP A 73 20.77 -4.33 -14.76
N LEU A 74 19.53 -4.70 -15.10
CA LEU A 74 19.24 -5.74 -16.10
C LEU A 74 19.55 -5.25 -17.52
N ARG A 75 19.21 -4.00 -17.87
CA ARG A 75 19.49 -3.42 -19.21
C ARG A 75 20.99 -3.32 -19.52
N ASP A 76 21.83 -3.13 -18.50
CA ASP A 76 23.29 -3.14 -18.64
C ASP A 76 23.85 -4.49 -19.14
N ARG A 77 23.05 -5.56 -19.04
CA ARG A 77 23.42 -6.95 -19.40
C ARG A 77 22.55 -7.51 -20.54
N GLU A 78 21.28 -7.13 -20.55
CA GLU A 78 20.25 -7.54 -21.49
C GLU A 78 19.60 -6.27 -22.09
N PRO A 79 20.20 -5.60 -23.10
CA PRO A 79 19.72 -4.31 -23.60
C PRO A 79 18.28 -4.31 -24.15
N ALA A 80 17.74 -5.49 -24.46
CA ALA A 80 16.34 -5.67 -24.86
C ALA A 80 15.34 -5.68 -23.68
N ALA A 81 15.80 -5.55 -22.44
CA ALA A 81 14.94 -5.59 -21.25
C ALA A 81 14.02 -4.37 -21.12
N ALA A 82 12.72 -4.65 -20.97
CA ALA A 82 11.64 -3.67 -20.93
C ALA A 82 10.72 -3.90 -19.73
N LYS A 83 9.76 -2.99 -19.54
CA LYS A 83 8.64 -3.22 -18.60
C LYS A 83 7.82 -4.41 -19.12
N GLY A 84 7.51 -5.37 -18.26
CA GLY A 84 6.93 -6.66 -18.63
C GLY A 84 7.95 -7.79 -18.86
N THR A 85 9.26 -7.52 -18.89
CA THR A 85 10.28 -8.59 -19.05
C THR A 85 10.35 -9.49 -17.80
N PHE A 86 10.19 -10.80 -18.00
CA PHE A 86 10.41 -11.82 -16.97
C PHE A 86 11.83 -12.36 -17.09
N ALA A 87 12.76 -11.84 -16.30
CA ALA A 87 14.18 -12.22 -16.38
C ALA A 87 14.46 -13.62 -15.78
N PRO A 88 15.54 -14.31 -16.18
CA PRO A 88 16.03 -15.52 -15.51
C PRO A 88 16.30 -15.30 -14.01
N ARG A 89 15.94 -16.28 -13.17
CA ARG A 89 16.07 -16.18 -11.71
C ARG A 89 17.50 -15.94 -11.23
N ALA A 90 18.48 -16.57 -11.86
CA ALA A 90 19.90 -16.40 -11.55
C ALA A 90 20.37 -14.93 -11.65
N LEU A 91 19.88 -14.18 -12.64
CA LEU A 91 20.21 -12.75 -12.79
C LEU A 91 19.69 -11.92 -11.63
N TYR A 92 18.52 -12.26 -11.06
CA TYR A 92 18.00 -11.57 -9.89
C TYR A 92 18.81 -11.89 -8.62
N GLY A 93 19.28 -13.13 -8.47
CA GLY A 93 20.22 -13.49 -7.41
C GLY A 93 21.53 -12.70 -7.49
N ALA A 94 22.07 -12.52 -8.70
CA ALA A 94 23.25 -11.70 -8.96
C ALA A 94 23.01 -10.21 -8.68
N TYR A 95 21.87 -9.64 -9.11
CA TYR A 95 21.48 -8.26 -8.79
C TYR A 95 21.44 -8.01 -7.28
N LEU A 96 20.86 -8.94 -6.50
CA LEU A 96 20.82 -8.83 -5.04
C LEU A 96 22.22 -8.83 -4.41
N ALA A 97 23.12 -9.67 -4.91
CA ALA A 97 24.53 -9.66 -4.48
C ALA A 97 25.22 -8.34 -4.84
N ASP A 98 24.97 -7.80 -6.03
CA ASP A 98 25.47 -6.50 -6.47
C ASP A 98 24.92 -5.35 -5.61
N HIS A 99 23.62 -5.32 -5.34
CA HIS A 99 22.98 -4.30 -4.50
C HIS A 99 23.59 -4.27 -3.09
N LEU A 100 23.77 -5.44 -2.44
CA LEU A 100 24.44 -5.53 -1.15
C LEU A 100 25.91 -5.06 -1.20
N ARG A 101 26.65 -5.32 -2.29
CA ARG A 101 28.01 -4.78 -2.48
C ARG A 101 28.00 -3.25 -2.57
N HIS A 102 27.02 -2.65 -3.25
CA HIS A 102 26.90 -1.19 -3.36
C HIS A 102 26.51 -0.51 -2.03
N SER A 103 25.67 -1.13 -1.19
CA SER A 103 25.41 -0.60 0.17
C SER A 103 26.61 -0.77 1.10
N ALA A 104 27.31 -1.91 1.05
CA ALA A 104 28.54 -2.12 1.81
C ALA A 104 29.65 -1.12 1.45
N ALA A 105 29.81 -0.79 0.17
CA ALA A 105 30.78 0.21 -0.30
C ALA A 105 30.47 1.66 0.17
N ARG A 106 29.24 1.93 0.62
CA ARG A 106 28.78 3.24 1.10
C ARG A 106 28.59 3.32 2.62
N ALA A 107 28.83 2.22 3.35
CA ALA A 107 28.45 2.07 4.75
C ALA A 107 29.29 2.89 5.76
N GLY A 108 30.41 3.51 5.33
CA GLY A 108 31.27 4.31 6.19
C GLY A 108 31.94 3.48 7.29
N ASP A 109 31.72 3.86 8.55
CA ASP A 109 32.24 3.13 9.72
C ASP A 109 31.56 1.77 9.95
N THR A 110 30.37 1.57 9.37
CA THR A 110 29.58 0.34 9.52
C THR A 110 30.08 -0.76 8.59
N ARG A 111 30.23 -1.99 9.12
CA ARG A 111 30.93 -3.10 8.47
C ARG A 111 30.00 -4.26 8.14
N LEU A 112 30.16 -4.84 6.96
CA LEU A 112 29.54 -6.12 6.58
C LEU A 112 30.56 -7.27 6.77
N ARG A 113 30.22 -8.28 7.57
CA ARG A 113 30.99 -9.54 7.64
C ARG A 113 30.11 -10.70 7.19
N ARG A 114 30.64 -11.56 6.32
CA ARG A 114 29.96 -12.81 5.92
C ARG A 114 30.53 -14.00 6.70
N LEU A 115 29.66 -14.89 7.16
CA LEU A 115 30.03 -16.16 7.79
C LEU A 115 29.38 -17.32 7.03
N ARG A 116 30.19 -18.32 6.63
CA ARG A 116 29.73 -19.54 5.95
C ARG A 116 29.46 -20.64 6.97
N ASP A 117 28.27 -20.59 7.56
CA ASP A 117 27.81 -21.56 8.56
C ASP A 117 26.27 -21.56 8.62
N ARG A 118 25.68 -22.59 9.23
CA ARG A 118 24.24 -22.69 9.52
C ARG A 118 24.01 -22.43 11.01
N VAL A 119 23.15 -21.48 11.34
CA VAL A 119 22.64 -21.34 12.71
C VAL A 119 21.63 -22.47 12.97
N VAL A 120 21.77 -23.17 14.09
CA VAL A 120 20.92 -24.33 14.46
C VAL A 120 20.15 -24.15 15.77
N HIS A 121 20.47 -23.11 16.54
CA HIS A 121 19.81 -22.81 17.82
C HIS A 121 20.02 -21.34 18.19
N ALA A 122 19.08 -20.76 18.93
CA ALA A 122 19.16 -19.41 19.49
C ALA A 122 18.74 -19.41 20.97
N ALA A 123 19.31 -18.52 21.79
CA ALA A 123 18.95 -18.34 23.19
C ALA A 123 18.86 -16.84 23.54
N ALA A 124 17.87 -16.43 24.33
CA ALA A 124 17.79 -15.05 24.82
C ALA A 124 18.85 -14.79 25.91
N ARG A 125 19.39 -13.58 25.93
CA ARG A 125 20.32 -13.08 26.95
C ARG A 125 19.61 -12.15 27.94
N ALA A 126 20.15 -12.01 29.14
CA ALA A 126 19.63 -11.10 30.17
C ALA A 126 19.69 -9.61 29.75
N ASP A 127 20.63 -9.25 28.88
CA ASP A 127 20.79 -7.91 28.27
C ASP A 127 19.83 -7.64 27.07
N GLY A 128 18.89 -8.55 26.82
CA GLY A 128 17.97 -8.51 25.67
C GLY A 128 18.62 -8.88 24.33
N GLY A 129 19.92 -9.21 24.31
CA GLY A 129 20.58 -9.78 23.14
C GLY A 129 20.18 -11.24 22.91
N VAL A 130 20.82 -11.86 21.93
CA VAL A 130 20.60 -13.26 21.55
C VAL A 130 21.97 -13.94 21.36
N THR A 131 22.13 -15.14 21.91
CA THR A 131 23.25 -16.03 21.56
C THR A 131 22.78 -16.99 20.47
N LEU A 132 23.55 -17.12 19.39
CA LEU A 132 23.32 -18.04 18.28
C LEU A 132 24.37 -19.16 18.32
N ARG A 133 23.94 -20.42 18.17
CA ARG A 133 24.83 -21.57 18.04
C ARG A 133 24.83 -22.10 16.60
N LEU A 134 26.02 -22.39 16.11
CA LEU A 134 26.32 -22.80 14.74
C LEU A 134 26.37 -24.32 14.59
N ALA A 135 26.22 -24.81 13.35
CA ALA A 135 26.35 -26.23 13.02
C ALA A 135 27.79 -26.74 13.21
N SER A 136 28.80 -25.86 13.05
CA SER A 136 30.19 -26.11 13.43
C SER A 136 30.45 -26.25 14.94
N GLY A 137 29.44 -26.00 15.78
CA GLY A 137 29.56 -26.00 17.24
C GLY A 137 29.99 -24.66 17.86
N GLY A 138 30.38 -23.66 17.05
CA GLY A 138 30.69 -22.32 17.56
C GLY A 138 29.46 -21.57 18.08
N GLU A 139 29.67 -20.64 19.01
CA GLU A 139 28.63 -19.72 19.51
C GLU A 139 28.98 -18.25 19.21
N LEU A 140 27.94 -17.44 18.99
CA LEU A 140 28.03 -16.02 18.68
C LEU A 140 27.02 -15.23 19.51
N ALA A 141 27.48 -14.27 20.31
CA ALA A 141 26.60 -13.29 20.94
C ALA A 141 26.26 -12.16 19.96
N ALA A 142 25.02 -11.68 19.99
CA ALA A 142 24.53 -10.59 19.17
C ALA A 142 23.60 -9.66 19.96
N GLU A 143 23.73 -8.35 19.76
CA GLU A 143 22.87 -7.33 20.37
C GLU A 143 21.45 -7.39 19.79
N ALA A 144 21.34 -7.72 18.51
CA ALA A 144 20.09 -7.91 17.77
C ALA A 144 20.26 -8.98 16.67
N VAL A 145 19.19 -9.73 16.37
CA VAL A 145 19.16 -10.77 15.33
C VAL A 145 17.93 -10.61 14.43
N VAL A 146 18.13 -10.75 13.12
CA VAL A 146 17.05 -10.91 12.14
C VAL A 146 17.13 -12.31 11.52
N LEU A 147 16.05 -13.07 11.61
CA LEU A 147 15.85 -14.34 10.93
C LEU A 147 15.30 -14.06 9.53
N ALA A 148 16.11 -14.35 8.52
CA ALA A 148 15.78 -14.14 7.11
C ALA A 148 15.91 -15.45 6.31
N THR A 149 15.57 -16.57 6.98
CA THR A 149 15.68 -17.94 6.49
C THR A 149 14.80 -18.24 5.27
N GLY A 150 13.74 -17.46 5.05
CA GLY A 150 12.88 -17.58 3.88
C GLY A 150 11.89 -18.75 3.97
N ASN A 151 11.68 -19.44 2.85
CA ASN A 151 10.83 -20.64 2.79
C ASN A 151 11.58 -21.86 3.35
N HIS A 152 10.87 -22.72 4.07
CA HIS A 152 11.38 -24.05 4.44
C HIS A 152 11.40 -25.01 3.22
N ALA A 153 12.11 -26.12 3.35
CA ALA A 153 12.12 -27.19 2.36
C ALA A 153 10.71 -27.79 2.15
N PRO A 154 10.46 -28.52 1.05
CA PRO A 154 9.20 -29.23 0.83
C PRO A 154 8.93 -30.29 1.89
N GLY A 155 7.67 -30.39 2.34
CA GLY A 155 7.26 -31.44 3.27
C GLY A 155 7.22 -32.80 2.59
N THR A 156 7.62 -33.86 3.31
CA THR A 156 7.61 -35.25 2.83
C THR A 156 6.46 -36.09 3.39
N ASP A 157 5.65 -35.55 4.30
CA ASP A 157 4.63 -36.29 5.07
C ASP A 157 3.48 -36.86 4.21
N TRP A 158 3.37 -36.45 2.95
CA TRP A 158 2.43 -37.03 1.98
C TRP A 158 2.96 -38.33 1.34
N ALA A 159 4.27 -38.57 1.41
CA ALA A 159 4.91 -39.68 0.73
C ALA A 159 4.82 -40.97 1.57
N PRO A 160 4.36 -42.10 0.97
CA PRO A 160 4.34 -43.39 1.65
C PRO A 160 5.76 -43.86 2.01
N GLU A 161 5.86 -44.78 2.96
CA GLU A 161 7.14 -45.24 3.53
C GLU A 161 8.13 -45.74 2.50
N GLY A 162 7.72 -46.71 1.67
CA GLY A 162 8.53 -47.23 0.56
C GLY A 162 8.87 -46.22 -0.55
N LEU A 163 8.26 -45.02 -0.52
CA LEU A 163 8.75 -43.89 -1.34
C LEU A 163 9.81 -43.08 -0.59
N ARG A 164 9.59 -42.75 0.68
CA ARG A 164 10.53 -41.98 1.52
C ARG A 164 11.88 -42.67 1.69
N GLU A 165 11.90 -44.00 1.71
CA GLU A 165 13.11 -44.83 1.82
C GLU A 165 13.81 -45.07 0.47
N SER A 166 13.19 -44.70 -0.65
CA SER A 166 13.70 -45.01 -1.99
C SER A 166 14.80 -44.04 -2.44
N ALA A 167 15.89 -44.59 -2.99
CA ALA A 167 16.96 -43.82 -3.62
C ALA A 167 16.48 -42.98 -4.83
N GLY A 168 15.37 -43.38 -5.46
CA GLY A 168 14.73 -42.65 -6.56
C GLY A 168 13.83 -41.49 -6.11
N PHE A 169 13.70 -41.22 -4.81
CA PHE A 169 12.91 -40.10 -4.29
C PHE A 169 13.76 -38.83 -4.10
N VAL A 170 13.37 -37.75 -4.78
CA VAL A 170 13.95 -36.41 -4.65
C VAL A 170 13.04 -35.57 -3.75
N ALA A 171 13.34 -35.58 -2.46
CA ALA A 171 12.55 -34.93 -1.40
C ALA A 171 12.52 -33.40 -1.47
N ASP A 172 13.60 -32.76 -1.96
CA ASP A 172 13.66 -31.34 -2.34
C ASP A 172 14.35 -31.22 -3.72
N PRO A 173 13.68 -30.68 -4.76
CA PRO A 173 14.30 -30.48 -6.08
C PRO A 173 15.31 -29.32 -6.12
N TRP A 174 15.37 -28.47 -5.10
CA TRP A 174 16.25 -27.29 -5.03
C TRP A 174 17.56 -27.53 -4.27
N GLU A 175 17.75 -28.72 -3.67
CA GLU A 175 19.03 -29.15 -3.12
C GLU A 175 20.11 -29.20 -4.23
N PRO A 176 21.37 -28.79 -3.95
CA PRO A 176 22.44 -28.83 -4.94
C PRO A 176 22.66 -30.24 -5.51
N GLY A 177 22.47 -30.39 -6.82
CA GLY A 177 22.60 -31.68 -7.52
C GLY A 177 21.39 -32.62 -7.40
N ALA A 178 20.30 -32.22 -6.73
CA ALA A 178 19.14 -33.07 -6.48
C ALA A 178 18.57 -33.72 -7.75
N LEU A 179 18.36 -32.92 -8.81
CA LEU A 179 17.82 -33.38 -10.09
C LEU A 179 18.84 -34.17 -10.94
N ALA A 180 20.13 -34.14 -10.60
CA ALA A 180 21.14 -34.97 -11.28
C ALA A 180 21.07 -36.45 -10.86
N ARG A 181 20.28 -36.77 -9.82
CA ARG A 181 19.95 -38.16 -9.43
C ARG A 181 18.85 -38.79 -10.30
N VAL A 182 18.16 -38.00 -11.13
CA VAL A 182 17.06 -38.47 -11.98
C VAL A 182 17.63 -39.22 -13.19
N PRO A 183 17.29 -40.50 -13.43
CA PRO A 183 17.86 -41.28 -14.53
C PRO A 183 17.67 -40.65 -15.91
N GLU A 184 18.61 -40.90 -16.82
CA GLU A 184 18.63 -40.32 -18.18
C GLU A 184 17.63 -40.99 -19.15
N GLY A 185 17.45 -42.31 -19.08
CA GLY A 185 16.60 -43.08 -20.00
C GLY A 185 15.28 -43.59 -19.40
N ALA A 186 14.65 -42.83 -18.49
CA ALA A 186 13.40 -43.24 -17.84
C ALA A 186 12.43 -42.07 -17.61
N ASP A 187 11.14 -42.41 -17.58
CA ASP A 187 10.05 -41.54 -17.17
C ASP A 187 10.19 -41.08 -15.71
N VAL A 188 9.58 -39.94 -15.38
CA VAL A 188 9.71 -39.29 -14.06
C VAL A 188 8.35 -38.84 -13.56
N LEU A 189 8.07 -39.03 -12.27
CA LEU A 189 6.86 -38.51 -11.63
C LEU A 189 7.15 -37.24 -10.81
N LEU A 190 6.41 -36.16 -11.09
CA LEU A 190 6.41 -34.92 -10.31
C LEU A 190 5.14 -34.88 -9.45
N VAL A 191 5.29 -34.79 -8.13
CA VAL A 191 4.14 -34.72 -7.21
C VAL A 191 3.94 -33.28 -6.76
N GLY A 192 2.79 -32.70 -7.10
CA GLY A 192 2.51 -31.27 -7.02
C GLY A 192 2.56 -30.61 -8.40
N THR A 193 1.66 -29.65 -8.64
CA THR A 193 1.43 -28.97 -9.94
C THR A 193 1.55 -27.44 -9.82
N GLY A 194 2.40 -26.97 -8.90
CA GLY A 194 2.71 -25.55 -8.69
C GLY A 194 3.78 -25.02 -9.66
N LEU A 195 4.29 -23.82 -9.39
CA LEU A 195 5.40 -23.23 -10.18
C LEU A 195 6.67 -24.09 -10.11
N THR A 196 6.96 -24.74 -8.97
CA THR A 196 8.06 -25.71 -8.83
C THR A 196 7.99 -26.82 -9.88
N MET A 197 6.80 -27.37 -10.13
CA MET A 197 6.60 -28.40 -11.15
C MET A 197 6.91 -27.85 -12.54
N ALA A 198 6.50 -26.62 -12.87
CA ALA A 198 6.78 -26.02 -14.16
C ALA A 198 8.29 -25.84 -14.42
N ASP A 199 9.05 -25.39 -13.41
CA ASP A 199 10.51 -25.28 -13.50
C ASP A 199 11.19 -26.66 -13.63
N VAL A 200 10.80 -27.63 -12.77
CA VAL A 200 11.37 -28.99 -12.79
C VAL A 200 11.02 -29.73 -14.09
N ALA A 201 9.80 -29.62 -14.60
CA ALA A 201 9.40 -30.19 -15.89
C ALA A 201 10.20 -29.57 -17.04
N VAL A 202 10.38 -28.25 -17.08
CA VAL A 202 11.27 -27.59 -18.06
C VAL A 202 12.72 -28.08 -17.92
N THR A 203 13.18 -28.37 -16.70
CA THR A 203 14.53 -28.91 -16.45
C THR A 203 14.70 -30.31 -17.02
N LEU A 204 13.70 -31.18 -16.84
CA LEU A 204 13.78 -32.61 -17.15
C LEU A 204 13.27 -33.00 -18.55
N ASP A 205 12.56 -32.12 -19.25
CA ASP A 205 12.06 -32.33 -20.62
C ASP A 205 13.18 -32.78 -21.57
N ARG A 206 13.06 -34.01 -22.09
CA ARG A 206 13.93 -34.61 -23.11
C ARG A 206 13.04 -35.37 -24.11
N PRO A 207 13.45 -35.52 -25.40
CA PRO A 207 12.61 -36.15 -26.43
C PRO A 207 12.23 -37.62 -26.20
N ASP A 208 12.94 -38.32 -25.31
CA ASP A 208 12.95 -39.77 -25.09
C ASP A 208 12.22 -40.22 -23.82
N ARG A 209 11.56 -39.31 -23.10
CA ARG A 209 10.80 -39.61 -21.86
C ARG A 209 9.46 -38.90 -21.78
N THR A 210 8.60 -39.40 -20.89
CA THR A 210 7.45 -38.68 -20.36
C THR A 210 7.74 -38.19 -18.94
N VAL A 211 7.45 -36.90 -18.71
CA VAL A 211 7.32 -36.33 -17.37
C VAL A 211 5.86 -36.43 -16.96
N HIS A 212 5.56 -37.28 -15.98
CA HIS A 212 4.24 -37.39 -15.36
C HIS A 212 4.12 -36.36 -14.24
N ALA A 213 3.00 -35.66 -14.13
CA ALA A 213 2.77 -34.63 -13.11
C ALA A 213 1.39 -34.81 -12.46
N VAL A 214 1.38 -35.09 -11.16
CA VAL A 214 0.17 -35.43 -10.39
C VAL A 214 -0.09 -34.44 -9.27
N SER A 215 -1.36 -34.22 -8.95
CA SER A 215 -1.80 -33.53 -7.74
C SER A 215 -3.28 -33.80 -7.51
N ARG A 216 -3.78 -33.60 -6.29
CA ARG A 216 -5.20 -33.83 -5.93
C ARG A 216 -6.24 -33.11 -6.81
N HIS A 217 -5.84 -32.10 -7.58
CA HIS A 217 -6.75 -31.31 -8.43
C HIS A 217 -6.34 -31.23 -9.92
N GLY A 218 -5.14 -31.70 -10.30
CA GLY A 218 -4.61 -31.59 -11.68
C GLY A 218 -4.37 -30.17 -12.24
N LEU A 219 -4.82 -29.12 -11.55
CA LEU A 219 -4.75 -27.73 -12.01
C LEU A 219 -3.30 -27.23 -12.18
N LEU A 220 -3.04 -26.50 -13.26
CA LEU A 220 -1.78 -25.80 -13.53
C LEU A 220 -1.88 -24.30 -13.13
N PRO A 221 -0.75 -23.61 -12.85
CA PRO A 221 -0.75 -22.17 -12.65
C PRO A 221 -1.12 -21.47 -13.96
N GLN A 222 -1.93 -20.41 -13.87
CA GLN A 222 -2.35 -19.63 -15.02
C GLN A 222 -1.18 -18.87 -15.64
N THR A 223 -1.25 -18.57 -16.94
CA THR A 223 -0.27 -17.70 -17.58
C THR A 223 -0.50 -16.23 -17.22
N HIS A 224 0.57 -15.44 -17.13
CA HIS A 224 0.50 -13.97 -17.20
C HIS A 224 -0.14 -13.50 -18.52
N ALA A 225 -0.54 -12.24 -18.59
CA ALA A 225 -0.94 -11.64 -19.86
C ALA A 225 0.30 -11.49 -20.74
N THR A 226 0.27 -12.03 -21.97
CA THR A 226 0.98 -11.39 -23.07
C THR A 226 0.32 -10.02 -23.32
N ALA A 227 1.04 -9.06 -23.89
CA ALA A 227 0.43 -7.80 -24.31
C ALA A 227 -0.83 -8.07 -25.15
N PRO A 228 -1.94 -7.34 -24.95
CA PRO A 228 -3.23 -7.72 -25.50
C PRO A 228 -3.19 -7.76 -27.04
N PRO A 229 -3.91 -8.70 -27.68
CA PRO A 229 -4.11 -8.65 -29.12
C PRO A 229 -4.78 -7.31 -29.46
N ALA A 230 -4.20 -6.58 -30.42
CA ALA A 230 -4.67 -5.25 -30.77
C ALA A 230 -6.12 -5.32 -31.28
N ASN A 231 -7.02 -4.65 -30.55
CA ASN A 231 -8.41 -4.36 -30.90
C ASN A 231 -9.15 -5.48 -31.67
N SER A 232 -9.62 -6.51 -30.95
CA SER A 232 -10.86 -7.16 -31.38
C SER A 232 -11.96 -6.08 -31.42
N PRO A 233 -12.66 -5.86 -32.54
CA PRO A 233 -13.77 -4.92 -32.57
C PRO A 233 -14.84 -5.39 -31.58
N GLY A 234 -15.29 -4.49 -30.70
CA GLY A 234 -16.48 -4.76 -29.89
C GLY A 234 -17.69 -5.01 -30.79
N PRO A 235 -18.68 -5.82 -30.36
CA PRO A 235 -19.93 -5.94 -31.09
C PRO A 235 -20.54 -4.53 -31.25
N ALA A 236 -20.94 -4.18 -32.48
CA ALA A 236 -21.51 -2.87 -32.76
C ALA A 236 -22.74 -2.62 -31.87
N PRO A 237 -22.95 -1.39 -31.36
CA PRO A 237 -24.13 -1.07 -30.58
C PRO A 237 -25.38 -1.32 -31.42
N GLY A 238 -26.36 -2.03 -30.85
CA GLY A 238 -27.67 -2.21 -31.47
C GLY A 238 -28.37 -0.87 -31.65
N PRO A 239 -29.31 -0.75 -32.62
CA PRO A 239 -30.02 0.50 -32.87
C PRO A 239 -30.76 0.96 -31.62
N ALA A 240 -30.59 2.23 -31.26
CA ALA A 240 -31.27 2.82 -30.12
C ALA A 240 -32.79 2.84 -30.32
N ALA A 241 -33.54 2.59 -29.24
CA ALA A 241 -34.99 2.76 -29.26
C ALA A 241 -35.34 4.25 -29.42
N PRO A 242 -36.35 4.61 -30.25
CA PRO A 242 -36.75 6.00 -30.43
C PRO A 242 -37.40 6.56 -29.16
N GLY A 243 -37.04 7.79 -28.79
CA GLY A 243 -37.66 8.52 -27.69
C GLY A 243 -39.08 9.02 -28.02
N PRO A 244 -39.85 9.46 -27.01
CA PRO A 244 -41.23 9.91 -27.19
C PRO A 244 -41.29 11.27 -27.92
N GLY A 245 -41.61 11.25 -29.22
CA GLY A 245 -41.85 12.46 -30.01
C GLY A 245 -43.21 13.10 -29.69
N GLN A 246 -43.23 14.42 -29.49
CA GLN A 246 -44.47 15.21 -29.38
C GLN A 246 -45.09 15.45 -30.77
N GLY A 247 -46.43 15.49 -30.83
CA GLY A 247 -47.24 15.30 -32.05
C GLY A 247 -47.13 16.32 -33.18
N GLY A 248 -47.63 15.95 -34.37
CA GLY A 248 -47.47 16.79 -35.58
C GLY A 248 -48.20 16.44 -36.89
N ARG A 249 -49.48 16.00 -36.88
CA ARG A 249 -50.46 16.02 -38.02
C ARG A 249 -50.17 15.16 -39.29
N GLY A 250 -51.25 14.83 -40.02
CA GLY A 250 -51.26 14.07 -41.30
C GLY A 250 -51.68 12.60 -41.08
N GLU A 251 -52.95 12.19 -41.13
CA GLU A 251 -53.92 12.11 -42.27
C GLU A 251 -53.73 10.88 -43.18
N GLU A 252 -54.72 9.98 -43.15
CA GLU A 252 -55.15 8.95 -44.15
C GLU A 252 -54.11 7.89 -44.62
N GLY A 253 -54.43 6.61 -44.87
CA GLY A 253 -55.70 5.85 -44.87
C GLY A 253 -55.46 4.31 -44.80
N PRO A 254 -56.49 3.44 -44.98
CA PRO A 254 -56.47 2.05 -44.48
C PRO A 254 -56.28 0.91 -45.52
N GLY A 255 -56.09 -0.32 -45.00
CA GLY A 255 -56.11 -1.63 -45.69
C GLY A 255 -55.16 -2.60 -44.96
N GLU A 256 -55.60 -3.61 -44.18
CA GLU A 256 -56.45 -4.81 -44.44
C GLU A 256 -55.69 -6.04 -44.98
N ASP A 257 -55.89 -7.16 -44.26
CA ASP A 257 -55.79 -8.59 -44.60
C ASP A 257 -54.48 -9.29 -45.04
N GLY A 258 -54.38 -10.56 -44.60
CA GLY A 258 -53.49 -11.62 -45.11
C GLY A 258 -54.30 -12.61 -45.97
N PRO A 259 -54.33 -13.94 -45.67
CA PRO A 259 -53.40 -14.76 -44.89
C PRO A 259 -53.04 -16.14 -45.55
N GLY A 260 -52.06 -16.86 -44.99
CA GLY A 260 -51.84 -18.31 -45.25
C GLY A 260 -51.14 -18.68 -46.57
N GLN A 261 -50.84 -19.96 -46.86
CA GLN A 261 -50.94 -21.17 -46.03
C GLN A 261 -49.97 -22.29 -46.54
N ASP A 262 -49.89 -23.41 -45.81
CA ASP A 262 -49.36 -24.74 -46.20
C ASP A 262 -47.84 -25.03 -46.32
N GLY A 263 -47.50 -26.28 -45.95
CA GLY A 263 -46.19 -26.96 -46.10
C GLY A 263 -46.32 -28.19 -47.01
N PRO A 264 -45.83 -29.41 -46.67
CA PRO A 264 -44.94 -29.85 -45.58
C PRO A 264 -43.69 -30.65 -46.10
N GLY A 265 -42.82 -31.22 -45.22
CA GLY A 265 -41.76 -32.13 -45.73
C GLY A 265 -40.63 -32.67 -44.81
N GLY A 266 -40.94 -33.52 -43.84
CA GLY A 266 -40.15 -34.66 -43.31
C GLY A 266 -38.59 -34.71 -43.22
N ALA A 267 -38.10 -34.99 -41.99
CA ALA A 267 -37.40 -36.24 -41.59
C ALA A 267 -35.93 -36.20 -41.07
N ARG A 268 -35.75 -36.70 -39.82
CA ARG A 268 -34.55 -37.34 -39.18
C ARG A 268 -33.26 -36.50 -39.01
N GLY A 269 -32.60 -36.45 -37.84
CA GLY A 269 -32.97 -36.95 -36.50
C GLY A 269 -31.83 -36.83 -35.44
N LEU A 270 -32.23 -36.63 -34.17
CA LEU A 270 -31.83 -37.35 -32.93
C LEU A 270 -30.38 -37.90 -32.82
N LEU A 271 -29.61 -37.82 -31.72
CA LEU A 271 -29.76 -37.46 -30.27
C LEU A 271 -28.31 -37.44 -29.64
N PRO A 272 -28.05 -37.28 -28.32
CA PRO A 272 -28.88 -36.79 -27.19
C PRO A 272 -28.25 -35.66 -26.33
N GLN A 273 -29.06 -35.05 -25.45
CA GLN A 273 -28.61 -34.56 -24.13
C GLN A 273 -29.64 -34.91 -23.05
N THR A 274 -29.19 -35.08 -21.81
CA THR A 274 -29.99 -35.29 -20.59
C THR A 274 -29.39 -34.41 -19.49
N ARG A 275 -30.13 -33.45 -18.91
CA ARG A 275 -31.09 -33.58 -17.78
C ARG A 275 -30.42 -34.04 -16.46
N ALA A 276 -30.81 -33.54 -15.28
CA ALA A 276 -32.20 -33.21 -14.92
C ALA A 276 -32.41 -32.06 -13.89
N THR A 277 -33.46 -31.27 -14.16
CA THR A 277 -34.57 -30.83 -13.27
C THR A 277 -34.37 -30.10 -11.93
N ALA A 278 -35.14 -29.01 -11.78
CA ALA A 278 -35.73 -28.55 -10.52
C ALA A 278 -37.27 -28.36 -10.71
N PRO A 279 -38.11 -28.47 -9.67
CA PRO A 279 -39.57 -28.29 -9.76
C PRO A 279 -40.05 -26.85 -9.47
N HIS A 280 -41.31 -26.56 -9.83
CA HIS A 280 -42.02 -25.27 -9.64
C HIS A 280 -43.42 -25.53 -9.04
N ALA A 281 -44.23 -24.46 -8.89
CA ALA A 281 -45.58 -24.39 -8.29
C ALA A 281 -45.61 -24.35 -6.74
N ASN A 282 -46.48 -23.58 -6.07
CA ASN A 282 -47.52 -22.64 -6.56
C ASN A 282 -47.73 -21.47 -5.56
N SER A 283 -48.21 -20.33 -6.05
CA SER A 283 -48.82 -19.27 -5.21
C SER A 283 -50.29 -19.60 -4.93
N PRO A 284 -50.90 -19.01 -3.87
CA PRO A 284 -51.82 -17.90 -4.15
C PRO A 284 -51.86 -16.79 -3.07
N GLY A 285 -52.58 -15.72 -3.40
CA GLY A 285 -53.21 -14.74 -2.52
C GLY A 285 -54.39 -14.10 -3.28
N PRO A 286 -55.05 -13.03 -2.79
CA PRO A 286 -54.88 -12.34 -1.50
C PRO A 286 -56.17 -12.39 -0.64
N GLY A 287 -56.17 -11.70 0.51
CA GLY A 287 -57.38 -11.41 1.29
C GLY A 287 -57.09 -10.43 2.44
N GLN A 288 -57.95 -9.42 2.60
CA GLN A 288 -57.99 -8.52 3.76
C GLN A 288 -59.29 -8.77 4.53
N ASP A 289 -59.26 -8.67 5.86
CA ASP A 289 -60.37 -8.10 6.64
C ASP A 289 -59.95 -7.80 8.10
N GLY A 290 -60.80 -7.07 8.83
CA GLY A 290 -60.48 -6.42 10.12
C GLY A 290 -60.73 -7.23 11.41
N PRO A 291 -60.55 -6.58 12.58
CA PRO A 291 -60.58 -7.21 13.92
C PRO A 291 -61.93 -7.04 14.66
N ASP A 292 -62.14 -7.81 15.74
CA ASP A 292 -62.44 -7.27 17.08
C ASP A 292 -62.30 -8.32 18.23
N GLN A 293 -62.68 -7.93 19.46
CA GLN A 293 -62.46 -8.59 20.76
C GLN A 293 -63.63 -9.48 21.25
N ASP A 294 -63.38 -10.42 22.20
CA ASP A 294 -63.98 -10.41 23.55
C ASP A 294 -63.47 -11.54 24.51
N GLY A 295 -63.74 -11.41 25.84
CA GLY A 295 -63.33 -12.34 26.92
C GLY A 295 -64.47 -13.23 27.47
N PRO A 296 -64.62 -13.49 28.80
CA PRO A 296 -63.74 -13.13 29.96
C PRO A 296 -63.64 -14.19 31.11
N GLY A 297 -62.93 -13.84 32.21
CA GLY A 297 -63.20 -14.32 33.60
C GLY A 297 -62.16 -15.24 34.28
N GLN A 298 -61.97 -15.24 35.62
CA GLN A 298 -62.36 -14.26 36.67
C GLN A 298 -61.56 -14.47 37.99
N ASP A 299 -61.71 -13.53 38.94
CA ASP A 299 -61.45 -13.55 40.41
C ASP A 299 -60.16 -12.93 41.03
N GLY A 300 -60.36 -12.30 42.20
CA GLY A 300 -59.42 -11.51 43.03
C GLY A 300 -59.97 -11.36 44.48
N PRO A 301 -59.74 -10.27 45.27
CA PRO A 301 -58.95 -9.03 45.07
C PRO A 301 -57.51 -9.16 45.67
N GLY A 302 -56.76 -8.19 46.23
CA GLY A 302 -56.90 -6.76 46.61
C GLY A 302 -55.54 -6.24 47.17
N GLN A 303 -55.34 -5.05 47.77
CA GLN A 303 -56.20 -3.87 48.03
C GLN A 303 -55.30 -2.62 48.34
N ASP A 304 -55.91 -1.44 48.60
CA ASP A 304 -55.46 -0.14 49.19
C ASP A 304 -53.97 0.17 49.52
N GLY A 305 -53.42 1.39 49.33
CA GLY A 305 -53.95 2.61 48.70
C GLY A 305 -53.19 3.94 49.02
N LEU A 306 -53.23 4.90 48.07
CA LEU A 306 -53.01 6.38 48.19
C LEU A 306 -51.64 7.01 48.58
N GLY A 307 -51.24 8.09 47.86
CA GLY A 307 -50.58 9.26 48.46
C GLY A 307 -49.31 9.88 47.82
N GLY A 308 -49.38 11.17 47.44
CA GLY A 308 -48.27 12.14 47.30
C GLY A 308 -48.75 13.52 47.81
N PRO A 309 -48.09 14.69 47.61
CA PRO A 309 -46.87 14.99 46.81
C PRO A 309 -45.88 16.01 47.48
N HIS A 310 -45.12 16.79 46.67
CA HIS A 310 -44.33 18.03 46.95
C HIS A 310 -42.81 17.98 47.29
N GLY A 311 -42.05 18.91 46.68
CA GLY A 311 -40.75 19.48 47.14
C GLY A 311 -40.95 20.89 47.74
N PRO A 312 -39.94 21.81 47.88
CA PRO A 312 -38.90 22.09 46.85
C PRO A 312 -37.51 22.68 47.30
N ALA A 313 -36.60 22.83 46.31
CA ALA A 313 -35.64 23.94 46.06
C ALA A 313 -34.42 24.34 46.97
N ALA A 314 -33.39 24.86 46.26
CA ALA A 314 -32.27 25.75 46.64
C ALA A 314 -30.94 25.20 47.24
N GLY A 315 -29.81 25.85 46.89
CA GLY A 315 -28.41 25.56 47.30
C GLY A 315 -27.84 26.62 48.27
N PRO A 316 -26.55 27.07 48.23
CA PRO A 316 -25.54 26.91 47.15
C PRO A 316 -24.05 26.66 47.59
N MET A 317 -23.14 26.81 46.63
CA MET A 317 -21.65 26.92 46.64
C MET A 317 -20.86 27.24 47.95
N LEU A 318 -19.73 26.56 48.18
CA LEU A 318 -18.33 27.08 48.06
C LEU A 318 -17.25 26.07 48.55
N ALA A 319 -15.99 26.26 48.14
CA ALA A 319 -14.79 25.53 48.62
C ALA A 319 -13.83 26.46 49.39
N PRO A 320 -12.86 25.95 50.18
CA PRO A 320 -11.46 25.93 49.69
C PRO A 320 -10.59 24.74 50.22
N ALA A 321 -9.26 24.85 50.15
CA ALA A 321 -8.29 23.73 50.19
C ALA A 321 -7.26 23.75 51.35
N GLY A 322 -6.45 22.66 51.46
CA GLY A 322 -5.19 22.56 52.22
C GLY A 322 -5.17 21.56 53.40
N ALA A 323 -4.03 21.06 53.92
CA ALA A 323 -2.64 20.98 53.41
C ALA A 323 -1.74 20.07 54.31
N SER A 324 -0.57 19.63 53.79
CA SER A 324 0.68 19.25 54.53
C SER A 324 0.85 17.86 55.23
N GLN A 325 2.14 17.47 55.36
CA GLN A 325 2.72 16.24 55.97
C GLN A 325 3.24 16.49 57.41
N PRO A 326 3.24 15.52 58.37
CA PRO A 326 4.41 14.83 58.99
C PRO A 326 5.41 13.86 58.27
N THR A 327 6.51 13.55 58.98
CA THR A 327 7.55 12.50 58.75
C THR A 327 7.98 11.83 60.08
N GLY A 328 8.49 10.58 60.13
CA GLY A 328 9.26 10.12 61.33
C GLY A 328 9.61 8.63 61.55
N ALA A 329 10.90 8.28 61.34
CA ALA A 329 11.80 7.37 62.10
C ALA A 329 11.40 5.97 62.70
N ALA A 330 12.00 4.91 62.11
CA ALA A 330 12.91 3.86 62.67
C ALA A 330 12.72 3.11 64.03
N HIS A 331 13.06 1.81 64.03
CA HIS A 331 13.63 1.05 65.18
C HIS A 331 14.49 -0.17 64.72
N ALA A 332 15.06 -0.99 65.64
CA ALA A 332 16.27 -1.81 65.43
C ALA A 332 16.15 -3.34 65.70
N GLY A 333 17.24 -4.10 65.42
CA GLY A 333 17.39 -5.58 65.53
C GLY A 333 17.66 -6.13 66.96
N PRO A 334 18.30 -7.32 67.15
CA PRO A 334 19.56 -7.82 66.52
C PRO A 334 19.43 -9.32 66.03
N ASP A 335 20.43 -10.24 65.88
CA ASP A 335 21.89 -10.27 66.16
C ASP A 335 22.76 -11.17 65.21
N ARG A 336 22.94 -12.48 65.47
CA ARG A 336 24.16 -13.28 65.09
C ARG A 336 23.89 -14.75 64.64
N VAL A 337 24.47 -15.32 63.54
CA VAL A 337 25.89 -15.71 63.18
C VAL A 337 26.26 -17.14 63.68
N PRO A 338 27.15 -17.98 63.05
CA PRO A 338 27.99 -17.88 61.82
C PRO A 338 27.57 -18.89 60.69
N GLY A 339 28.15 -18.96 59.47
CA GLY A 339 29.52 -19.36 59.03
C GLY A 339 29.47 -20.69 58.21
N PRO A 340 30.46 -21.10 57.38
CA PRO A 340 31.86 -20.64 57.25
C PRO A 340 32.27 -20.18 55.82
N THR A 341 33.57 -19.97 55.58
CA THR A 341 34.15 -19.38 54.36
C THR A 341 35.44 -20.05 53.87
N ALA A 342 35.65 -20.16 52.56
CA ALA A 342 36.95 -20.20 51.90
C ALA A 342 36.80 -19.82 50.39
N SER A 343 37.76 -19.33 49.61
CA SER A 343 39.01 -18.55 49.80
C SER A 343 40.01 -19.01 48.72
N THR A 344 40.46 -18.11 47.83
CA THR A 344 41.69 -18.31 47.05
C THR A 344 42.26 -16.95 46.64
N THR A 345 43.58 -16.80 46.68
CA THR A 345 44.31 -15.59 46.26
C THR A 345 45.41 -15.96 45.25
N ALA A 346 45.98 -14.97 44.55
CA ALA A 346 47.01 -15.16 43.53
C ALA A 346 48.34 -15.72 44.11
N PRO A 347 49.29 -16.17 43.26
CA PRO A 347 50.34 -15.21 42.86
C PRO A 347 50.95 -15.41 41.45
N ALA A 348 51.85 -14.49 41.10
CA ALA A 348 52.97 -14.61 40.15
C ALA A 348 54.21 -13.99 40.83
N PRO A 349 55.46 -14.04 40.28
CA PRO A 349 55.93 -14.66 39.03
C PRO A 349 57.12 -15.64 39.23
N GLY A 350 57.69 -16.17 38.13
CA GLY A 350 58.92 -16.97 38.13
C GLY A 350 59.86 -16.60 36.98
N ARG A 351 61.18 -16.69 37.18
CA ARG A 351 62.21 -16.38 36.17
C ARG A 351 62.72 -17.66 35.50
N GLY A 352 63.07 -17.57 34.22
CA GLY A 352 63.90 -18.54 33.51
C GLY A 352 64.74 -17.82 32.45
N GLN A 353 66.04 -18.06 32.43
CA GLN A 353 66.94 -17.64 31.36
C GLN A 353 67.08 -18.80 30.38
N ASP A 354 67.14 -18.52 29.08
CA ASP A 354 68.34 -18.80 28.29
C ASP A 354 68.18 -18.31 26.83
N SER A 355 69.31 -18.15 26.16
CA SER A 355 69.42 -17.89 24.72
C SER A 355 70.60 -18.69 24.18
N PRO A 356 70.62 -19.00 22.89
CA PRO A 356 71.69 -18.36 22.11
C PRO A 356 71.33 -18.00 20.65
N SER A 357 72.25 -17.24 20.04
CA SER A 357 72.54 -17.16 18.60
C SER A 357 71.43 -16.68 17.62
N GLY A 358 71.60 -15.44 17.13
CA GLY A 358 71.28 -15.09 15.74
C GLY A 358 72.35 -15.61 14.76
N PRO A 359 72.39 -15.11 13.50
CA PRO A 359 73.12 -13.85 13.29
C PRO A 359 72.62 -12.93 12.14
N HIS A 360 73.28 -11.76 12.03
CA HIS A 360 73.29 -10.77 10.93
C HIS A 360 72.07 -9.84 10.68
N GLY A 361 72.30 -8.53 10.87
CA GLY A 361 71.61 -7.43 10.17
C GLY A 361 72.53 -6.83 9.09
N PRO A 362 72.44 -5.53 8.69
CA PRO A 362 71.64 -4.41 9.23
C PRO A 362 70.63 -3.89 8.15
N ALA A 363 70.10 -2.64 8.06
CA ALA A 363 70.48 -1.35 8.66
C ALA A 363 69.32 -0.33 8.81
N ALA A 364 69.69 0.95 8.92
CA ALA A 364 68.91 2.08 9.42
C ALA A 364 68.37 3.05 8.33
N ARG A 365 67.15 3.59 8.57
CA ARG A 365 66.68 5.02 8.58
C ARG A 365 67.24 6.07 7.57
N PRO A 366 66.56 7.25 7.40
CA PRO A 366 65.15 7.61 7.61
C PRO A 366 64.55 8.41 6.43
N MET A 367 63.34 8.98 6.59
CA MET A 367 62.71 9.92 5.64
C MET A 367 63.23 11.37 5.80
N PRO A 368 63.07 12.19 4.74
CA PRO A 368 62.78 13.62 4.90
C PRO A 368 61.57 14.11 4.07
N ALA A 369 60.97 15.20 4.54
CA ALA A 369 60.25 16.19 3.72
C ALA A 369 61.01 17.53 3.85
N PRO A 370 60.95 18.48 2.89
CA PRO A 370 59.79 19.37 2.79
C PRO A 370 59.45 19.83 1.35
N ALA A 371 58.54 20.80 1.21
CA ALA A 371 58.06 21.37 -0.05
C ALA A 371 58.78 22.67 -0.46
N ARG A 372 58.68 23.08 -1.75
CA ARG A 372 58.12 24.39 -2.18
C ARG A 372 58.16 24.67 -3.71
N THR A 373 57.05 25.24 -4.20
CA THR A 373 56.87 26.26 -5.29
C THR A 373 57.78 26.30 -6.53
N SER A 374 57.15 26.27 -7.73
CA SER A 374 57.11 27.44 -8.67
C SER A 374 56.19 27.20 -9.90
N GLN A 375 55.43 28.22 -10.33
CA GLN A 375 54.81 28.31 -11.67
C GLN A 375 55.86 28.73 -12.73
N PRO A 376 55.61 28.54 -14.04
CA PRO A 376 54.97 29.60 -14.86
C PRO A 376 53.68 29.14 -15.60
N ALA A 377 53.08 30.04 -16.38
CA ALA A 377 51.76 29.86 -17.01
C ALA A 377 51.80 29.77 -18.55
N GLY A 378 50.71 29.28 -19.18
CA GLY A 378 50.41 29.56 -20.59
C GLY A 378 49.47 28.59 -21.33
N ALA A 379 48.45 29.16 -22.00
CA ALA A 379 47.67 28.63 -23.14
C ALA A 379 46.39 27.75 -22.92
N ALA A 380 45.24 28.41 -23.17
CA ALA A 380 44.06 28.04 -24.00
C ALA A 380 43.35 26.66 -23.97
N HIS A 381 42.03 26.72 -24.18
CA HIS A 381 41.11 25.60 -24.40
C HIS A 381 41.38 24.79 -25.70
N PRO A 382 40.86 23.55 -25.76
CA PRO A 382 40.27 22.99 -26.96
C PRO A 382 38.76 22.65 -26.82
N GLY A 383 38.02 22.74 -27.93
CA GLY A 383 36.67 22.18 -28.10
C GLY A 383 36.67 20.80 -28.78
N PRO A 384 35.50 20.25 -29.15
CA PRO A 384 35.40 18.91 -29.73
C PRO A 384 35.84 18.85 -31.21
N PRO A 385 36.41 17.71 -31.68
CA PRO A 385 36.81 17.53 -33.08
C PRO A 385 35.66 17.03 -33.96
N ALA A 386 35.72 17.38 -35.25
CA ALA A 386 34.83 16.86 -36.29
C ALA A 386 35.60 16.61 -37.61
N SER A 387 35.13 15.60 -38.36
CA SER A 387 35.33 15.34 -39.80
C SER A 387 36.72 15.50 -40.44
N THR A 388 37.22 14.41 -41.02
CA THR A 388 38.13 14.42 -42.19
C THR A 388 37.48 13.68 -43.36
N THR A 389 37.66 14.19 -44.59
CA THR A 389 36.91 13.79 -45.79
C THR A 389 37.84 13.37 -46.95
N ALA A 390 37.22 13.05 -48.10
CA ALA A 390 37.79 12.90 -49.45
C ALA A 390 38.31 11.50 -49.85
N PRO A 391 38.42 11.21 -51.17
CA PRO A 391 38.04 12.00 -52.34
C PRO A 391 36.90 11.38 -53.19
N ALA A 392 36.51 12.04 -54.27
CA ALA A 392 35.45 11.62 -55.20
C ALA A 392 35.98 11.45 -56.63
N HIS A 393 35.33 10.59 -57.42
CA HIS A 393 35.41 10.56 -58.89
C HIS A 393 34.05 10.15 -59.49
N ALA A 394 33.78 10.65 -60.69
CA ALA A 394 32.60 10.39 -61.53
C ALA A 394 33.10 10.00 -62.95
N PRO A 395 32.26 9.65 -63.95
CA PRO A 395 30.79 9.66 -64.00
C PRO A 395 30.15 8.36 -64.59
N GLY A 396 28.82 8.34 -64.73
CA GLY A 396 28.09 7.35 -65.53
C GLY A 396 26.57 7.51 -65.48
N GLN A 397 25.89 7.41 -66.64
CA GLN A 397 24.42 7.37 -66.76
C GLN A 397 23.96 5.91 -66.93
N GLY A 398 22.73 5.59 -66.47
CA GLY A 398 22.09 4.30 -66.72
C GLY A 398 20.71 4.17 -66.05
N ASP A 399 19.70 3.76 -66.81
CA ASP A 399 18.34 3.50 -66.33
C ASP A 399 18.22 2.19 -65.53
N GLY A 400 17.21 2.08 -64.67
CA GLY A 400 16.85 0.83 -63.98
C GLY A 400 15.96 1.03 -62.75
N GLY A 401 14.63 0.97 -62.94
CA GLY A 401 13.66 1.35 -61.92
C GLY A 401 13.71 0.54 -60.61
N ALA A 402 13.64 1.23 -59.47
CA ALA A 402 13.55 0.65 -58.13
C ALA A 402 12.14 0.82 -57.53
N GLY A 403 11.51 -0.29 -57.14
CA GLY A 403 10.21 -0.27 -56.45
C GLY A 403 10.32 0.22 -54.99
N ARG A 404 9.37 1.07 -54.55
CA ARG A 404 9.38 1.66 -53.20
C ARG A 404 8.98 0.67 -52.10
N SER A 405 9.96 -0.05 -51.55
CA SER A 405 9.80 -0.68 -50.23
C SER A 405 9.63 0.41 -49.15
N HIS A 406 8.48 0.45 -48.49
CA HIS A 406 8.21 1.40 -47.42
C HIS A 406 8.66 0.81 -46.08
N SER A 407 9.71 1.40 -45.50
CA SER A 407 10.18 1.07 -44.16
C SER A 407 9.08 1.33 -43.13
N ARG A 408 8.52 0.27 -42.54
CA ARG A 408 7.58 0.39 -41.41
C ARG A 408 8.36 0.86 -40.19
N THR A 409 8.19 2.14 -39.84
CA THR A 409 8.53 2.66 -38.51
C THR A 409 7.87 1.79 -37.44
N ALA A 410 8.60 1.49 -36.36
CA ALA A 410 8.03 0.78 -35.22
C ALA A 410 6.84 1.59 -34.65
N PRO A 411 5.72 0.95 -34.29
CA PRO A 411 4.60 1.65 -33.67
C PRO A 411 5.03 2.21 -32.31
N ALA A 412 4.51 3.39 -31.96
CA ALA A 412 4.67 3.94 -30.62
C ALA A 412 4.10 2.96 -29.57
N PRO A 413 4.68 2.88 -28.36
CA PRO A 413 4.16 2.01 -27.31
C PRO A 413 2.73 2.43 -26.95
N VAL A 414 1.79 1.50 -27.09
CA VAL A 414 0.40 1.69 -26.66
C VAL A 414 0.40 1.97 -25.14
N PRO A 415 -0.30 3.00 -24.64
CA PRO A 415 -0.39 3.24 -23.21
C PRO A 415 -0.96 2.01 -22.50
N ALA A 416 -0.43 1.70 -21.32
CA ALA A 416 -0.96 0.62 -20.50
C ALA A 416 -2.43 0.91 -20.14
N PRO A 417 -3.33 -0.09 -20.15
CA PRO A 417 -4.71 0.12 -19.74
C PRO A 417 -4.75 0.62 -18.29
N ALA A 418 -5.68 1.54 -18.02
CA ALA A 418 -5.84 2.14 -16.70
C ALA A 418 -5.98 1.07 -15.60
N PRO A 419 -5.38 1.28 -14.41
CA PRO A 419 -5.42 0.30 -13.33
C PRO A 419 -6.87 0.08 -12.89
N VAL A 420 -7.32 -1.18 -12.95
CA VAL A 420 -8.67 -1.55 -12.51
C VAL A 420 -8.75 -1.34 -10.98
N PRO A 421 -9.67 -0.50 -10.47
CA PRO A 421 -9.78 -0.27 -9.04
C PRO A 421 -10.28 -1.52 -8.33
N ALA A 422 -9.73 -1.79 -7.14
CA ALA A 422 -10.27 -2.82 -6.27
C ALA A 422 -11.68 -2.43 -5.79
N PRO A 423 -12.60 -3.39 -5.61
CA PRO A 423 -13.90 -3.12 -4.99
C PRO A 423 -13.74 -2.89 -3.47
N PRO A 424 -14.73 -2.30 -2.79
CA PRO A 424 -14.70 -2.02 -1.35
C PRO A 424 -14.84 -3.29 -0.49
N LEU A 425 -13.84 -4.18 -0.53
CA LEU A 425 -13.85 -5.46 0.19
C LEU A 425 -13.51 -5.35 1.67
N THR A 426 -12.90 -4.24 2.10
CA THR A 426 -12.40 -4.09 3.48
C THR A 426 -13.54 -4.03 4.52
N GLY A 427 -14.79 -3.82 4.11
CA GLY A 427 -15.96 -3.80 4.99
C GLY A 427 -16.56 -5.16 5.36
N THR A 428 -15.98 -6.31 4.94
CA THR A 428 -16.52 -7.65 5.28
C THR A 428 -15.52 -8.52 6.05
N GLU A 429 -16.04 -9.29 7.00
CA GLU A 429 -15.31 -10.28 7.81
C GLU A 429 -15.70 -11.72 7.45
N ASP A 430 -16.83 -11.91 6.74
CA ASP A 430 -17.31 -13.21 6.24
C ASP A 430 -16.64 -13.60 4.91
N LEU A 431 -16.17 -14.85 4.85
CA LEU A 431 -15.57 -15.46 3.66
C LEU A 431 -16.58 -15.69 2.53
N ALA A 432 -17.86 -15.98 2.81
CA ALA A 432 -18.86 -16.20 1.76
C ALA A 432 -19.19 -14.89 1.01
N ALA A 433 -19.40 -13.80 1.75
CA ALA A 433 -19.52 -12.45 1.20
C ALA A 433 -18.26 -12.03 0.43
N LEU A 434 -17.06 -12.30 0.97
CA LEU A 434 -15.80 -11.99 0.30
C LEU A 434 -15.63 -12.78 -1.01
N ARG A 435 -15.87 -14.09 -1.02
CA ARG A 435 -15.90 -14.94 -2.23
C ARG A 435 -16.85 -14.37 -3.27
N ALA A 436 -18.08 -14.07 -2.88
CA ALA A 436 -19.10 -13.54 -3.77
C ALA A 436 -18.70 -12.16 -4.36
N ALA A 437 -18.08 -11.28 -3.56
CA ALA A 437 -17.62 -9.97 -4.01
C ALA A 437 -16.41 -10.06 -4.96
N VAL A 438 -15.42 -10.92 -4.66
CA VAL A 438 -14.29 -11.20 -5.55
C VAL A 438 -14.76 -11.79 -6.88
N LEU A 439 -15.68 -12.76 -6.85
CA LEU A 439 -16.25 -13.34 -8.08
C LEU A 439 -17.05 -12.32 -8.90
N ARG A 440 -17.84 -11.44 -8.25
CA ARG A 440 -18.51 -10.31 -8.93
C ARG A 440 -17.51 -9.37 -9.60
N HIS A 441 -16.39 -9.07 -8.95
CA HIS A 441 -15.34 -8.18 -9.49
C HIS A 441 -14.57 -8.80 -10.65
N VAL A 442 -14.19 -10.08 -10.54
CA VAL A 442 -13.61 -10.86 -11.65
C VAL A 442 -14.55 -10.89 -12.84
N ALA A 443 -15.84 -11.14 -12.62
CA ALA A 443 -16.85 -11.16 -13.67
C ALA A 443 -17.09 -9.76 -14.29
N ARG A 444 -17.11 -8.69 -13.49
CA ARG A 444 -17.21 -7.30 -13.97
C ARG A 444 -16.02 -6.95 -14.86
N THR A 445 -14.81 -7.14 -14.34
CA THR A 445 -13.56 -6.81 -15.03
C THR A 445 -13.39 -7.59 -16.34
N ARG A 446 -13.74 -8.88 -16.35
CA ARG A 446 -13.71 -9.69 -17.58
C ARG A 446 -14.72 -9.19 -18.63
N ARG A 447 -15.86 -8.61 -18.24
CA ARG A 447 -16.81 -7.99 -19.18
C ARG A 447 -16.30 -6.65 -19.72
N THR A 448 -15.63 -5.84 -18.91
CA THR A 448 -15.19 -4.48 -19.31
C THR A 448 -13.81 -4.45 -19.99
N HIS A 449 -12.90 -5.38 -19.69
CA HIS A 449 -11.52 -5.39 -20.22
C HIS A 449 -11.15 -6.69 -20.95
N GLY A 450 -12.07 -7.66 -21.08
CA GLY A 450 -11.84 -8.97 -21.71
C GLY A 450 -10.99 -9.95 -20.88
N ASP A 451 -10.07 -9.46 -20.05
CA ASP A 451 -9.23 -10.25 -19.15
C ASP A 451 -9.72 -10.21 -17.68
N TRP A 452 -9.56 -11.33 -16.98
CA TRP A 452 -9.78 -11.44 -15.54
C TRP A 452 -8.56 -10.99 -14.72
N ARG A 453 -7.34 -11.01 -15.29
CA ARG A 453 -6.09 -10.76 -14.56
C ARG A 453 -6.05 -9.43 -13.79
N PRO A 454 -6.45 -8.28 -14.37
CA PRO A 454 -6.50 -7.01 -13.63
C PRO A 454 -7.37 -7.07 -12.37
N ALA A 455 -8.37 -7.96 -12.35
CA ALA A 455 -9.28 -8.13 -11.22
C ALA A 455 -8.65 -8.84 -10.01
N LEU A 456 -7.52 -9.53 -10.18
CA LEU A 456 -6.75 -10.10 -9.07
C LEU A 456 -5.46 -9.31 -8.79
N ASP A 457 -4.86 -8.68 -9.81
CA ASP A 457 -3.77 -7.74 -9.59
C ASP A 457 -4.22 -6.53 -8.76
N SER A 458 -5.47 -6.07 -8.93
CA SER A 458 -6.09 -5.00 -8.12
C SER A 458 -6.28 -5.36 -6.65
N LEU A 459 -6.49 -6.65 -6.32
CA LEU A 459 -6.69 -7.07 -4.93
C LEU A 459 -5.40 -7.07 -4.10
N ARG A 460 -4.22 -7.04 -4.74
CA ARG A 460 -2.93 -7.20 -4.07
C ARG A 460 -2.68 -6.27 -2.87
N PRO A 461 -3.02 -4.96 -2.90
CA PRO A 461 -2.85 -4.09 -1.73
C PRO A 461 -3.73 -4.48 -0.55
N LEU A 462 -4.84 -5.19 -0.80
CA LEU A 462 -5.84 -5.55 0.21
C LEU A 462 -5.63 -6.95 0.80
N THR A 463 -4.83 -7.83 0.20
CA THR A 463 -4.78 -9.26 0.61
C THR A 463 -4.39 -9.47 2.06
N THR A 464 -3.51 -8.62 2.60
CA THR A 464 -3.12 -8.66 4.02
C THR A 464 -4.27 -8.19 4.93
N THR A 465 -4.90 -7.06 4.60
CA THR A 465 -6.04 -6.50 5.36
C THR A 465 -7.22 -7.46 5.39
N LEU A 466 -7.54 -8.09 4.26
CA LEU A 466 -8.62 -9.08 4.14
C LEU A 466 -8.31 -10.32 4.98
N TRP A 467 -7.10 -10.87 4.88
CA TRP A 467 -6.67 -11.99 5.72
C TRP A 467 -6.75 -11.67 7.22
N GLN A 468 -6.35 -10.48 7.62
CA GLN A 468 -6.36 -10.05 9.02
C GLN A 468 -7.78 -9.82 9.58
N ARG A 469 -8.75 -9.47 8.71
CA ARG A 469 -10.18 -9.35 9.07
C ARG A 469 -10.92 -10.68 9.12
N LEU A 470 -10.54 -11.67 8.30
CA LEU A 470 -11.16 -13.01 8.34
C LEU A 470 -11.01 -13.65 9.74
N THR A 471 -12.08 -14.29 10.20
CA THR A 471 -12.09 -15.08 11.45
C THR A 471 -11.12 -16.26 11.35
N ALA A 472 -10.67 -16.82 12.48
CA ALA A 472 -9.83 -18.02 12.44
C ALA A 472 -10.52 -19.24 11.79
N PRO A 473 -11.81 -19.54 12.05
CA PRO A 473 -12.56 -20.52 11.27
C PRO A 473 -12.53 -20.26 9.76
N ASP A 474 -12.73 -19.01 9.33
CA ASP A 474 -12.77 -18.68 7.91
C ASP A 474 -11.38 -18.68 7.23
N ARG A 475 -10.32 -18.29 7.95
CA ARG A 475 -8.94 -18.51 7.48
C ARG A 475 -8.65 -19.99 7.27
N ALA A 476 -9.09 -20.86 8.19
CA ALA A 476 -8.94 -22.31 8.03
C ALA A 476 -9.72 -22.82 6.81
N ARG A 477 -10.97 -22.36 6.61
CA ARG A 477 -11.79 -22.70 5.44
C ARG A 477 -11.19 -22.22 4.13
N PHE A 478 -10.67 -21.00 4.07
CA PHE A 478 -9.94 -20.49 2.90
C PHE A 478 -8.72 -21.36 2.57
N LEU A 479 -7.95 -21.76 3.59
CA LEU A 479 -6.79 -22.65 3.41
C LEU A 479 -7.17 -24.05 2.90
N SER A 480 -8.34 -24.59 3.26
CA SER A 480 -8.81 -25.90 2.79
C SER A 480 -9.61 -25.89 1.49
N GLU A 481 -10.42 -24.85 1.25
CA GLU A 481 -11.40 -24.79 0.15
C GLU A 481 -10.89 -23.93 -1.03
N ASP A 482 -10.32 -22.75 -0.77
CA ASP A 482 -10.01 -21.75 -1.81
C ASP A 482 -8.54 -21.74 -2.25
N LEU A 483 -7.61 -22.11 -1.36
CA LEU A 483 -6.17 -21.87 -1.51
C LEU A 483 -5.63 -22.32 -2.88
N ARG A 484 -5.99 -23.52 -3.34
CA ARG A 484 -5.53 -24.03 -4.64
C ARG A 484 -5.99 -23.16 -5.81
N LEU A 485 -7.23 -22.66 -5.75
CA LEU A 485 -7.81 -21.81 -6.78
C LEU A 485 -7.19 -20.41 -6.75
N TRP A 486 -6.94 -19.87 -5.55
CA TRP A 486 -6.20 -18.62 -5.36
C TRP A 486 -4.79 -18.73 -5.95
N GLU A 487 -4.02 -19.76 -5.57
CA GLU A 487 -2.64 -19.96 -6.02
C GLU A 487 -2.48 -19.96 -7.54
N VAL A 488 -3.30 -20.74 -8.27
CA VAL A 488 -3.14 -20.84 -9.73
C VAL A 488 -3.43 -19.53 -10.45
N HIS A 489 -4.34 -18.70 -9.95
CA HIS A 489 -4.65 -17.40 -10.57
C HIS A 489 -3.71 -16.28 -10.08
N ARG A 490 -3.22 -16.34 -8.84
CA ARG A 490 -2.36 -15.32 -8.23
C ARG A 490 -0.88 -15.48 -8.57
N HIS A 491 -0.36 -16.72 -8.59
CA HIS A 491 1.06 -17.05 -8.80
C HIS A 491 1.28 -17.61 -10.21
N ARG A 492 1.13 -16.71 -11.18
CA ARG A 492 1.11 -17.01 -12.62
C ARG A 492 2.47 -17.39 -13.20
N MET A 493 2.47 -18.29 -14.20
CA MET A 493 3.62 -18.57 -15.06
C MET A 493 3.90 -17.41 -16.02
N PRO A 494 5.18 -17.05 -16.27
CA PRO A 494 5.58 -16.24 -17.41
C PRO A 494 5.14 -16.87 -18.74
N ALA A 495 4.83 -16.05 -19.73
CA ALA A 495 4.32 -16.52 -21.04
C ALA A 495 5.27 -17.55 -21.71
N ALA A 496 6.58 -17.32 -21.65
CA ALA A 496 7.58 -18.25 -22.20
C ALA A 496 7.63 -19.60 -21.45
N THR A 497 7.40 -19.61 -20.14
CA THR A 497 7.32 -20.85 -19.34
C THR A 497 6.04 -21.61 -19.68
N ALA A 498 4.89 -20.92 -19.72
CA ALA A 498 3.61 -21.53 -20.08
C ALA A 498 3.61 -22.10 -21.50
N ALA A 499 4.24 -21.44 -22.47
CA ALA A 499 4.39 -21.95 -23.84
C ALA A 499 5.22 -23.24 -23.91
N ARG A 500 6.30 -23.35 -23.12
CA ARG A 500 7.08 -24.60 -22.99
C ARG A 500 6.24 -25.73 -22.40
N ILE A 501 5.48 -25.44 -21.33
CA ILE A 501 4.59 -26.40 -20.68
C ILE A 501 3.45 -26.84 -21.61
N ALA A 502 2.88 -25.94 -22.41
CA ALA A 502 1.89 -26.28 -23.44
C ALA A 502 2.48 -27.21 -24.50
N ALA A 503 3.59 -26.83 -25.13
CA ALA A 503 4.26 -27.64 -26.15
C ALA A 503 4.68 -29.03 -25.65
N ALA A 504 5.16 -29.15 -24.41
CA ALA A 504 5.49 -30.43 -23.80
C ALA A 504 4.26 -31.33 -23.60
N ARG A 505 3.09 -30.76 -23.24
CA ARG A 505 1.83 -31.50 -23.12
C ARG A 505 1.27 -31.92 -24.49
N GLU A 506 1.28 -31.00 -25.46
CA GLU A 506 0.80 -31.22 -26.83
C GLU A 506 1.61 -32.31 -27.56
N SER A 507 2.91 -32.43 -27.25
CA SER A 507 3.80 -33.47 -27.78
C SER A 507 3.94 -34.70 -26.87
N GLY A 508 3.05 -34.86 -25.88
CA GLY A 508 2.97 -36.04 -25.00
C GLY A 508 4.05 -36.15 -23.91
N ARG A 509 5.14 -35.37 -24.00
CA ARG A 509 6.28 -35.43 -23.05
C ARG A 509 5.99 -34.90 -21.65
N LEU A 510 4.84 -34.25 -21.45
CA LEU A 510 4.33 -33.85 -20.13
C LEU A 510 2.88 -34.31 -19.95
N ALA A 511 2.67 -35.37 -19.15
CA ALA A 511 1.34 -35.87 -18.80
C ALA A 511 0.90 -35.26 -17.46
N VAL A 512 -0.16 -34.43 -17.45
CA VAL A 512 -0.66 -33.78 -16.22
C VAL A 512 -2.05 -34.32 -15.86
N ARG A 513 -2.22 -34.83 -14.63
CA ARG A 513 -3.51 -35.41 -14.17
C ARG A 513 -3.85 -35.11 -12.72
N ALA A 514 -5.13 -35.28 -12.38
CA ALA A 514 -5.59 -35.28 -10.99
C ALA A 514 -5.38 -36.69 -10.40
N ALA A 515 -4.52 -36.81 -9.38
CA ALA A 515 -4.23 -38.07 -8.69
C ALA A 515 -3.52 -37.80 -7.34
N GLU A 516 -3.58 -38.78 -6.44
CA GLU A 516 -2.90 -38.79 -5.14
C GLU A 516 -2.12 -40.11 -4.99
N VAL A 517 -0.87 -40.05 -4.54
CA VAL A 517 0.03 -41.22 -4.40
C VAL A 517 -0.31 -41.97 -3.11
N THR A 518 -0.59 -43.27 -3.21
CA THR A 518 -0.98 -44.12 -2.07
C THR A 518 0.11 -45.11 -1.69
N ALA A 519 0.88 -45.63 -2.65
CA ALA A 519 2.04 -46.48 -2.41
C ALA A 519 3.13 -46.27 -3.46
N ALA A 520 4.36 -46.66 -3.12
CA ALA A 520 5.43 -46.87 -4.10
C ALA A 520 6.20 -48.14 -3.72
N LYS A 521 6.61 -48.91 -4.72
CA LYS A 521 7.31 -50.20 -4.58
C LYS A 521 8.45 -50.26 -5.61
N PRO A 522 9.62 -50.86 -5.27
CA PRO A 522 10.64 -51.17 -6.26
C PRO A 522 10.11 -52.10 -7.35
N ASP A 523 10.51 -51.84 -8.60
CA ASP A 523 10.13 -52.58 -9.81
C ASP A 523 11.38 -52.69 -10.70
N GLY A 524 12.29 -53.60 -10.32
CA GLY A 524 13.67 -53.60 -10.82
C GLY A 524 14.44 -52.37 -10.36
N ASP A 525 15.13 -51.70 -11.29
CA ASP A 525 15.81 -50.41 -11.07
C ASP A 525 14.84 -49.20 -11.09
N LEU A 526 13.53 -49.44 -11.24
CA LEU A 526 12.49 -48.42 -11.32
C LEU A 526 11.57 -48.46 -10.09
N LEU A 527 10.65 -47.49 -10.00
CA LEU A 527 9.64 -47.38 -8.96
C LEU A 527 8.25 -47.48 -9.57
N ARG A 528 7.50 -48.50 -9.18
CA ARG A 528 6.06 -48.58 -9.42
C ARG A 528 5.34 -47.74 -8.37
N VAL A 529 4.74 -46.63 -8.81
CA VAL A 529 3.97 -45.72 -7.96
C VAL A 529 2.49 -45.95 -8.23
N GLU A 530 1.74 -46.24 -7.16
CA GLU A 530 0.31 -46.53 -7.16
C GLU A 530 -0.48 -45.31 -6.67
N PHE A 531 -1.65 -45.08 -7.26
CA PHE A 531 -2.51 -43.93 -6.97
C PHE A 531 -3.84 -44.31 -6.34
N ALA A 532 -4.54 -43.33 -5.76
CA ALA A 532 -5.84 -43.51 -5.12
C ALA A 532 -6.99 -43.92 -6.06
N ASP A 533 -6.81 -43.77 -7.37
CA ASP A 533 -7.72 -44.24 -8.42
C ASP A 533 -7.52 -45.73 -8.80
N GLY A 534 -6.47 -46.37 -8.27
CA GLY A 534 -6.09 -47.75 -8.57
C GLY A 534 -5.17 -47.91 -9.78
N GLU A 535 -4.84 -46.84 -10.50
CA GLU A 535 -3.81 -46.87 -11.53
C GLU A 535 -2.40 -46.84 -10.93
N ALA A 536 -1.39 -47.15 -11.77
CA ALA A 536 0.01 -47.04 -11.42
C ALA A 536 0.86 -46.59 -12.61
N VAL A 537 1.98 -45.92 -12.33
CA VAL A 537 3.06 -45.66 -13.30
C VAL A 537 4.37 -46.26 -12.80
N THR A 538 5.21 -46.73 -13.72
CA THR A 538 6.58 -47.17 -13.39
C THR A 538 7.57 -46.13 -13.90
N VAL A 539 8.35 -45.53 -13.00
CA VAL A 539 9.21 -44.36 -13.26
C VAL A 539 10.60 -44.54 -12.65
N GLY A 540 11.61 -43.91 -13.24
CA GLY A 540 12.99 -43.95 -12.72
C GLY A 540 13.23 -43.04 -11.51
N ALA A 541 12.36 -42.06 -11.29
CA ALA A 541 12.41 -41.19 -10.11
C ALA A 541 11.05 -40.54 -9.80
N VAL A 542 10.88 -40.12 -8.54
CA VAL A 542 9.76 -39.29 -8.08
C VAL A 542 10.32 -38.01 -7.44
N VAL A 543 9.79 -36.84 -7.82
CA VAL A 543 10.29 -35.53 -7.39
C VAL A 543 9.20 -34.74 -6.67
N ASN A 544 9.52 -34.28 -5.46
CA ASN A 544 8.60 -33.54 -4.60
C ASN A 544 8.43 -32.08 -5.05
N CYS A 545 7.42 -31.83 -5.88
CA CYS A 545 7.05 -30.50 -6.39
C CYS A 545 5.90 -29.85 -5.60
N THR A 546 5.60 -30.34 -4.39
CA THR A 546 4.45 -29.89 -3.57
C THR A 546 4.58 -28.46 -3.03
N GLY A 547 5.79 -27.89 -3.06
CA GLY A 547 6.07 -26.53 -2.57
C GLY A 547 6.63 -26.52 -1.14
N PRO A 548 7.01 -25.34 -0.62
CA PRO A 548 7.69 -25.22 0.66
C PRO A 548 6.73 -25.50 1.83
N GLN A 549 7.21 -26.20 2.86
CA GLN A 549 6.46 -26.42 4.10
C GLN A 549 6.04 -25.06 4.71
N GLY A 550 4.74 -24.95 5.02
CA GLY A 550 4.16 -23.76 5.64
C GLY A 550 4.15 -23.80 7.16
N ASP A 551 4.03 -25.00 7.75
CA ASP A 551 4.00 -25.18 9.19
C ASP A 551 5.42 -25.21 9.78
N ALA A 552 5.77 -24.22 10.59
CA ALA A 552 7.10 -24.10 11.19
C ALA A 552 7.47 -25.30 12.08
N ARG A 553 6.48 -26.01 12.63
CA ARG A 553 6.66 -27.22 13.47
C ARG A 553 7.00 -28.46 12.64
N ARG A 554 6.72 -28.45 11.34
CA ARG A 554 6.93 -29.56 10.40
C ARG A 554 8.04 -29.27 9.38
N ALA A 555 8.81 -28.21 9.61
CA ALA A 555 9.80 -27.66 8.68
C ALA A 555 11.08 -28.51 8.53
N GLY A 556 11.35 -29.44 9.44
CA GLY A 556 12.56 -30.27 9.46
C GLY A 556 13.86 -29.53 9.81
N ASP A 557 13.88 -28.20 9.77
CA ASP A 557 15.03 -27.38 10.13
C ASP A 557 15.16 -27.25 11.68
N PRO A 558 16.36 -27.45 12.25
CA PRO A 558 16.56 -27.40 13.70
C PRO A 558 16.36 -26.02 14.32
N LEU A 559 16.55 -24.92 13.56
CA LEU A 559 16.44 -23.57 14.13
C LEU A 559 14.99 -23.17 14.45
N PRO A 560 13.99 -23.34 13.56
CA PRO A 560 12.57 -23.19 13.91
C PRO A 560 12.14 -24.04 15.11
N ALA A 561 12.56 -25.31 15.18
CA ALA A 561 12.27 -26.17 16.32
C ALA A 561 12.84 -25.59 17.63
N ALA A 562 14.14 -25.30 17.66
CA ALA A 562 14.81 -24.70 18.82
C ALA A 562 14.19 -23.36 19.27
N LEU A 563 13.70 -22.53 18.34
CA LEU A 563 13.02 -21.27 18.66
C LEU A 563 11.65 -21.47 19.31
N LEU A 564 10.93 -22.53 18.93
CA LEU A 564 9.63 -22.89 19.51
C LEU A 564 9.79 -23.59 20.85
N ASP A 565 10.66 -24.62 20.92
CA ASP A 565 10.94 -25.40 22.13
C ASP A 565 11.59 -24.54 23.22
N GLY A 566 12.50 -23.64 22.83
CA GLY A 566 13.12 -22.65 23.71
C GLY A 566 12.24 -21.43 24.03
N GLY A 567 10.98 -21.41 23.57
CA GLY A 567 10.02 -20.35 23.87
C GLY A 567 10.34 -18.95 23.33
N LEU A 568 11.34 -18.81 22.45
CA LEU A 568 11.71 -17.54 21.81
C LEU A 568 10.71 -17.10 20.74
N ALA A 569 9.98 -18.06 20.17
CA ALA A 569 8.94 -17.85 19.19
C ALA A 569 7.68 -18.64 19.57
N ARG A 570 6.57 -18.31 18.91
CA ARG A 570 5.33 -19.10 18.88
C ARG A 570 4.97 -19.40 17.42
N PRO A 571 4.26 -20.50 17.12
CA PRO A 571 3.75 -20.75 15.77
C PRO A 571 2.85 -19.59 15.33
N GLY A 572 2.90 -19.24 14.04
CA GLY A 572 1.98 -18.26 13.47
C GLY A 572 0.53 -18.77 13.43
N PRO A 573 -0.46 -17.91 13.10
CA PRO A 573 -1.84 -18.33 12.85
C PRO A 573 -1.92 -19.54 11.91
N HIS A 574 -2.74 -20.53 12.27
CA HIS A 574 -2.85 -21.83 11.58
C HIS A 574 -1.53 -22.63 11.47
N GLY A 575 -0.54 -22.32 12.30
CA GLY A 575 0.82 -22.89 12.25
C GLY A 575 1.72 -22.27 11.18
N LEU A 576 1.21 -21.31 10.38
CA LEU A 576 1.90 -20.77 9.22
C LEU A 576 3.05 -19.84 9.64
N GLY A 577 4.28 -20.36 9.61
CA GLY A 577 5.46 -19.65 10.09
C GLY A 577 5.45 -19.40 11.60
N LEU A 578 5.92 -18.22 12.00
CA LEU A 578 6.05 -17.76 13.38
C LEU A 578 5.15 -16.54 13.62
N SER A 579 4.63 -16.38 14.85
CA SER A 579 3.86 -15.20 15.22
C SER A 579 4.77 -13.98 15.42
N THR A 580 4.34 -12.82 14.92
CA THR A 580 5.12 -11.57 14.96
C THR A 580 4.29 -10.34 15.27
N GLY A 581 4.91 -9.35 15.93
CA GLY A 581 4.37 -7.99 15.97
C GLY A 581 4.37 -7.32 14.58
N PRO A 582 3.73 -6.14 14.42
CA PRO A 582 3.66 -5.42 13.15
C PRO A 582 5.03 -5.06 12.56
N ASP A 583 6.04 -4.80 13.41
CA ASP A 583 7.43 -4.53 13.05
C ASP A 583 8.24 -5.77 12.62
N GLY A 584 7.67 -6.97 12.75
CA GLY A 584 8.34 -8.24 12.46
C GLY A 584 9.08 -8.85 13.66
N ARG A 585 9.01 -8.27 14.86
CA ARG A 585 9.58 -8.86 16.07
C ARG A 585 8.86 -10.17 16.41
N LEU A 586 9.58 -11.19 16.86
CA LEU A 586 8.97 -12.47 17.23
C LEU A 586 8.15 -12.34 18.53
N ASN A 587 6.97 -12.97 18.53
CA ASN A 587 6.15 -13.13 19.73
C ASN A 587 6.56 -14.41 20.47
N GLY A 588 7.09 -14.27 21.68
CA GLY A 588 7.60 -15.39 22.51
C GLY A 588 7.51 -15.12 24.01
N GLY A 589 8.06 -16.02 24.82
CA GLY A 589 8.17 -15.88 26.29
C GLY A 589 9.25 -14.90 26.75
N HIS A 590 10.10 -14.41 25.84
CA HIS A 590 11.22 -13.51 26.13
C HIS A 590 11.06 -12.16 25.41
N PRO A 591 10.08 -11.31 25.77
CA PRO A 591 9.78 -10.06 25.07
C PRO A 591 10.94 -9.06 25.03
N GLN A 592 11.89 -9.16 25.96
CA GLN A 592 13.14 -8.39 25.97
C GLN A 592 14.10 -8.75 24.83
N ALA A 593 14.00 -9.95 24.24
CA ALA A 593 14.89 -10.42 23.19
C ALA A 593 14.72 -9.59 21.92
N ARG A 594 15.84 -9.07 21.38
CA ARG A 594 15.89 -8.25 20.16
C ARG A 594 16.02 -9.16 18.93
N LEU A 595 14.90 -9.81 18.59
CA LEU A 595 14.79 -10.86 17.58
C LEU A 595 13.61 -10.59 16.62
N TRP A 596 13.91 -10.41 15.34
CA TRP A 596 12.93 -10.13 14.26
C TRP A 596 12.97 -11.20 13.16
N THR A 597 11.96 -11.21 12.29
CA THR A 597 11.92 -11.99 11.05
C THR A 597 11.16 -11.23 9.95
N LEU A 598 11.33 -11.65 8.69
CA LEU A 598 10.63 -11.07 7.54
C LEU A 598 10.35 -12.10 6.43
N GLY A 599 9.39 -11.79 5.55
CA GLY A 599 9.01 -12.64 4.43
C GLY A 599 8.24 -13.88 4.87
N ALA A 600 8.53 -15.03 4.27
CA ALA A 600 7.75 -16.27 4.43
C ALA A 600 7.50 -16.74 5.87
N PRO A 601 8.42 -16.57 6.85
CA PRO A 601 8.14 -16.88 8.25
C PRO A 601 7.01 -16.05 8.88
N ARG A 602 6.55 -14.95 8.27
CA ARG A 602 5.39 -14.16 8.76
C ARG A 602 4.05 -14.58 8.14
N ARG A 603 3.97 -15.66 7.35
CA ARG A 603 2.82 -15.98 6.47
C ARG A 603 1.46 -16.09 7.20
N GLY A 604 1.44 -16.52 8.47
CA GLY A 604 0.21 -16.55 9.26
C GLY A 604 -0.32 -15.17 9.66
N GLU A 605 0.56 -14.18 9.84
CA GLU A 605 0.20 -12.80 10.20
C GLU A 605 0.01 -11.90 8.96
N LEU A 606 0.86 -12.11 7.95
CA LEU A 606 0.90 -11.38 6.70
C LEU A 606 0.72 -12.36 5.52
N TRP A 607 -0.52 -12.51 5.05
CA TRP A 607 -0.77 -13.32 3.85
C TRP A 607 -0.06 -12.74 2.61
N GLU A 608 0.31 -13.59 1.65
CA GLU A 608 1.09 -13.26 0.44
C GLU A 608 2.52 -12.69 0.66
N THR A 609 3.08 -12.78 1.88
CA THR A 609 4.46 -12.35 2.26
C THR A 609 5.61 -13.18 1.63
N THR A 610 5.43 -13.69 0.41
CA THR A 610 6.37 -14.58 -0.29
C THR A 610 7.08 -13.95 -1.49
N ALA A 611 6.65 -12.76 -1.93
CA ALA A 611 7.20 -12.07 -3.11
C ALA A 611 8.05 -10.83 -2.74
N VAL A 612 8.92 -10.42 -3.67
CA VAL A 612 9.93 -9.37 -3.46
C VAL A 612 9.36 -8.01 -3.03
N PRO A 613 8.27 -7.48 -3.62
CA PRO A 613 7.71 -6.17 -3.21
C PRO A 613 7.29 -6.12 -1.73
N GLU A 614 6.76 -7.21 -1.20
CA GLU A 614 6.38 -7.37 0.19
C GLU A 614 7.62 -7.54 1.09
N ILE A 615 8.60 -8.34 0.65
CA ILE A 615 9.82 -8.62 1.40
C ILE A 615 10.73 -7.37 1.50
N ARG A 616 10.85 -6.55 0.45
CA ARG A 616 11.70 -5.33 0.48
C ARG A 616 11.16 -4.27 1.43
N ALA A 617 9.84 -4.11 1.49
CA ALA A 617 9.20 -3.19 2.44
C ALA A 617 9.45 -3.65 3.89
N GLN A 618 9.32 -4.95 4.16
CA GLN A 618 9.66 -5.51 5.47
C GLN A 618 11.16 -5.43 5.79
N ALA A 619 12.05 -5.57 4.78
CA ALA A 619 13.49 -5.41 4.98
C ALA A 619 13.87 -3.98 5.38
N ALA A 620 13.21 -2.96 4.81
CA ALA A 620 13.36 -1.57 5.25
C ALA A 620 12.79 -1.34 6.66
N GLN A 621 11.57 -1.83 6.93
CA GLN A 621 10.91 -1.72 8.23
C GLN A 621 11.73 -2.36 9.37
N VAL A 622 12.20 -3.60 9.18
CA VAL A 622 13.01 -4.33 10.15
C VAL A 622 14.39 -3.69 10.32
N ALA A 623 15.00 -3.18 9.25
CA ALA A 623 16.27 -2.45 9.36
C ALA A 623 16.14 -1.17 10.21
N ALA A 624 15.06 -0.40 10.02
CA ALA A 624 14.76 0.76 10.85
C ALA A 624 14.53 0.35 12.32
N ALA A 625 13.66 -0.64 12.58
CA ALA A 625 13.37 -1.11 13.94
C ALA A 625 14.62 -1.64 14.69
N VAL A 626 15.54 -2.29 13.98
CA VAL A 626 16.83 -2.74 14.53
C VAL A 626 17.77 -1.56 14.79
N VAL A 627 17.87 -0.58 13.89
CA VAL A 627 18.70 0.63 14.09
C VAL A 627 18.19 1.47 15.25
N ASP A 628 16.87 1.63 15.40
CA ASP A 628 16.25 2.31 16.54
C ASP A 628 16.52 1.56 17.86
N ALA A 629 16.34 0.24 17.87
CA ALA A 629 16.56 -0.59 19.06
C ALA A 629 18.03 -0.66 19.49
N LEU A 630 18.99 -0.51 18.57
CA LEU A 630 20.43 -0.44 18.86
C LEU A 630 20.92 0.99 19.12
N GLY A 631 20.27 2.00 18.56
CA GLY A 631 20.53 3.42 18.82
C GLY A 631 20.08 3.89 20.22
N ALA A 632 19.35 3.04 20.96
CA ALA A 632 18.77 3.31 22.28
C ALA A 632 19.71 2.93 23.45
N ALA A 633 20.93 3.47 23.47
CA ALA A 633 21.70 3.55 24.72
C ALA A 633 21.07 4.60 25.67
N PRO A 634 21.15 4.45 27.01
CA PRO A 634 20.51 5.34 27.98
C PRO A 634 21.27 6.67 28.17
N VAL A 635 21.54 7.38 27.07
CA VAL A 635 21.74 8.84 27.06
C VAL A 635 20.40 9.45 26.65
N ALA A 636 20.00 10.55 27.29
CA ALA A 636 18.71 11.21 27.04
C ALA A 636 18.65 11.90 25.65
N ARG A 637 18.63 11.10 24.58
CA ARG A 637 18.32 11.54 23.22
C ARG A 637 16.88 12.03 23.21
N ARG A 638 16.68 13.35 23.07
CA ARG A 638 15.37 13.94 22.75
C ARG A 638 14.80 13.17 21.54
N ARG A 639 13.61 12.58 21.68
CA ARG A 639 12.85 12.07 20.53
C ARG A 639 12.77 13.21 19.52
N THR A 640 13.25 12.98 18.30
CA THR A 640 13.01 13.95 17.22
C THR A 640 11.50 13.89 16.95
N PRO A 641 10.77 15.01 17.03
CA PRO A 641 9.33 14.98 16.80
C PRO A 641 9.00 14.59 15.36
N THR A 642 7.77 14.13 15.14
CA THR A 642 7.19 13.92 13.81
C THR A 642 5.83 14.59 13.71
N ASP A 643 5.35 14.75 12.50
CA ASP A 643 3.94 15.03 12.22
C ASP A 643 3.08 13.75 12.35
N ARG A 644 1.78 13.92 12.08
CA ARG A 644 0.75 12.87 12.03
C ARG A 644 1.08 11.70 11.08
N TYR A 645 1.73 11.97 9.94
CA TYR A 645 1.98 10.97 8.89
C TYR A 645 3.40 10.37 8.94
N GLY A 646 4.20 10.78 9.94
CA GLY A 646 5.52 10.26 10.25
C GLY A 646 6.67 11.07 9.67
N LEU A 647 6.42 12.23 9.06
CA LEU A 647 7.48 13.12 8.63
C LEU A 647 8.16 13.74 9.85
N ARG A 648 9.49 13.81 9.82
CA ARG A 648 10.32 14.48 10.84
C ARG A 648 9.85 15.92 11.07
N LEU A 649 10.12 16.50 12.24
CA LEU A 649 10.07 17.95 12.47
C LEU A 649 11.33 18.38 13.25
N THR A 650 12.11 19.31 12.72
CA THR A 650 13.31 19.86 13.38
C THR A 650 12.89 20.99 14.31
N THR A 651 12.36 20.62 15.49
CA THR A 651 11.76 21.53 16.47
C THR A 651 11.66 20.88 17.86
N THR A 652 11.09 21.58 18.85
CA THR A 652 10.78 21.03 20.19
C THR A 652 9.56 20.09 20.16
N LEU A 653 9.41 19.25 21.19
CA LEU A 653 8.22 18.38 21.31
C LEU A 653 6.93 19.20 21.48
N ASP A 654 6.99 20.33 22.18
CA ASP A 654 5.85 21.19 22.46
C ASP A 654 5.39 21.95 21.20
N ALA A 655 6.35 22.50 20.43
CA ALA A 655 6.07 23.12 19.13
C ALA A 655 5.56 22.10 18.09
N ALA A 656 6.08 20.87 18.08
CA ALA A 656 5.55 19.81 17.25
C ALA A 656 4.15 19.33 17.68
N ALA A 657 3.84 19.34 18.98
CA ALA A 657 2.49 19.04 19.46
C ALA A 657 1.49 20.13 19.06
N ALA A 658 1.90 21.39 19.06
CA ALA A 658 1.11 22.52 18.55
C ALA A 658 0.93 22.45 17.02
N TYR A 659 1.99 22.14 16.26
CA TYR A 659 1.92 21.89 14.82
C TYR A 659 0.94 20.75 14.48
N ASN A 660 0.96 19.65 15.23
CA ASN A 660 0.04 18.54 14.99
C ASN A 660 -1.42 18.89 15.30
N ARG A 661 -1.71 19.74 16.30
CA ARG A 661 -3.06 20.31 16.50
C ARG A 661 -3.50 21.12 15.28
N ALA A 662 -2.63 21.98 14.75
CA ALA A 662 -2.93 22.77 13.57
C ALA A 662 -3.18 21.89 12.33
N LEU A 663 -2.34 20.88 12.11
CA LEU A 663 -2.50 19.91 11.04
C LEU A 663 -3.82 19.15 11.18
N ASP A 664 -4.16 18.64 12.36
CA ASP A 664 -5.45 17.97 12.58
C ASP A 664 -6.65 18.91 12.26
N SER A 665 -6.59 20.19 12.64
CA SER A 665 -7.63 21.16 12.25
C SER A 665 -7.69 21.43 10.74
N VAL A 666 -6.53 21.52 10.06
CA VAL A 666 -6.42 21.67 8.60
C VAL A 666 -7.08 20.48 7.87
N LEU A 667 -6.78 19.25 8.28
CA LEU A 667 -7.33 18.03 7.66
C LEU A 667 -8.85 17.93 7.86
N ARG A 668 -9.35 18.33 9.04
CA ARG A 668 -10.78 18.33 9.40
C ARG A 668 -11.57 19.49 8.79
N VAL A 669 -10.90 20.57 8.38
CA VAL A 669 -11.51 21.87 8.04
C VAL A 669 -12.24 22.50 9.25
N THR A 670 -11.62 22.40 10.42
CA THR A 670 -12.10 23.00 11.69
C THR A 670 -11.27 24.22 12.10
N CYS A 671 -11.81 25.05 12.99
CA CYS A 671 -11.11 26.21 13.54
C CYS A 671 -9.89 25.83 14.41
N GLY A 672 -9.11 26.81 14.88
CA GLY A 672 -7.97 26.59 15.80
C GLY A 672 -6.62 26.33 15.14
N ALA A 673 -6.55 26.31 13.80
CA ALA A 673 -5.31 26.05 13.06
C ALA A 673 -4.32 27.23 13.13
N GLU A 674 -4.81 28.47 13.05
CA GLU A 674 -4.00 29.68 13.13
C GLU A 674 -3.35 29.81 14.52
N GLU A 675 -4.16 29.66 15.56
CA GLU A 675 -3.77 29.75 16.96
C GLU A 675 -2.76 28.65 17.31
N SER A 676 -3.02 27.40 16.88
CA SER A 676 -2.10 26.27 17.09
C SER A 676 -0.76 26.44 16.36
N LEU A 677 -0.72 27.13 15.21
CA LEU A 677 0.55 27.47 14.55
C LEU A 677 1.25 28.68 15.21
N LYS A 678 0.50 29.70 15.66
CA LYS A 678 1.03 30.83 16.44
C LYS A 678 1.66 30.32 17.75
N GLU A 679 1.03 29.36 18.43
CA GLU A 679 1.61 28.61 19.55
C GLU A 679 2.89 27.85 19.15
N ALA A 680 2.88 27.14 18.01
CA ALA A 680 4.03 26.34 17.58
C ALA A 680 5.30 27.19 17.35
N VAL A 681 5.17 28.36 16.70
CA VAL A 681 6.31 29.26 16.45
C VAL A 681 6.68 30.11 17.66
N ALA A 682 5.79 30.29 18.63
CA ALA A 682 6.12 30.88 19.92
C ALA A 682 6.90 29.89 20.81
N ALA A 683 6.55 28.60 20.77
CA ALA A 683 7.23 27.53 21.50
C ALA A 683 8.60 27.17 20.90
N ASP A 684 8.80 27.35 19.59
CA ASP A 684 10.13 27.32 18.95
C ASP A 684 10.22 28.34 17.81
N PRO A 685 10.78 29.55 18.06
CA PRO A 685 11.02 30.56 17.02
C PRO A 685 11.99 30.13 15.92
N GLY A 686 12.67 28.99 16.06
CA GLY A 686 13.48 28.34 15.03
C GLY A 686 12.72 27.31 14.18
N PHE A 687 11.42 27.12 14.37
CA PHE A 687 10.65 26.08 13.67
C PHE A 687 10.27 26.49 12.23
N ALA A 688 11.13 26.10 11.27
CA ALA A 688 11.00 26.48 9.86
C ALA A 688 9.65 26.10 9.22
N VAL A 689 9.13 24.89 9.51
CA VAL A 689 7.86 24.41 8.93
C VAL A 689 6.67 25.17 9.50
N GLY A 690 6.63 25.45 10.81
CA GLY A 690 5.56 26.24 11.43
C GLY A 690 5.46 27.66 10.89
N HIS A 691 6.60 28.34 10.68
CA HIS A 691 6.63 29.67 10.05
C HIS A 691 6.17 29.64 8.58
N ALA A 692 6.55 28.63 7.81
CA ALA A 692 6.09 28.47 6.43
C ALA A 692 4.59 28.09 6.35
N ALA A 693 4.10 27.29 7.29
CA ALA A 693 2.70 26.94 7.43
C ALA A 693 1.83 28.16 7.77
N LEU A 694 2.31 29.05 8.66
CA LEU A 694 1.63 30.34 8.94
C LEU A 694 1.55 31.23 7.71
N ALA A 695 2.66 31.38 6.97
CA ALA A 695 2.69 32.20 5.76
C ALA A 695 1.70 31.69 4.69
N LEU A 696 1.59 30.37 4.54
CA LEU A 696 0.62 29.73 3.66
C LEU A 696 -0.82 29.90 4.15
N LEU A 697 -1.08 29.75 5.45
CA LEU A 697 -2.42 29.93 6.03
C LEU A 697 -2.93 31.37 5.85
N GLY A 698 -2.05 32.36 6.03
CA GLY A 698 -2.35 33.77 5.76
C GLY A 698 -2.66 34.04 4.29
N HIS A 699 -1.93 33.40 3.38
CA HIS A 699 -2.08 33.62 1.94
C HIS A 699 -3.33 32.95 1.35
N GLU A 700 -3.52 31.64 1.60
CA GLU A 700 -4.61 30.87 0.99
C GLU A 700 -5.96 31.12 1.70
N TRP A 701 -5.95 31.26 3.03
CA TRP A 701 -7.19 31.29 3.85
C TRP A 701 -7.44 32.63 4.56
N GLY A 702 -6.54 33.63 4.41
CA GLY A 702 -6.74 34.98 4.96
C GLY A 702 -6.54 35.09 6.49
N ALA A 703 -5.80 34.16 7.09
CA ALA A 703 -5.42 34.18 8.51
C ALA A 703 -4.63 35.46 8.88
N ASP A 704 -4.78 35.96 10.11
CA ASP A 704 -4.17 37.22 10.56
C ASP A 704 -2.67 37.04 10.85
N VAL A 705 -1.85 37.12 9.80
CA VAL A 705 -0.43 36.77 9.81
C VAL A 705 0.40 37.79 9.01
N ASP A 706 1.52 38.24 9.59
CA ASP A 706 2.60 38.90 8.83
C ASP A 706 3.27 37.88 7.89
N ILE A 707 2.70 37.68 6.70
CA ILE A 707 3.19 36.72 5.70
C ILE A 707 4.66 37.01 5.30
N PRO A 708 5.08 38.27 5.03
CA PRO A 708 6.50 38.60 4.82
C PRO A 708 7.42 38.22 5.99
N GLY A 709 7.01 38.54 7.23
CA GLY A 709 7.77 38.22 8.45
C GLY A 709 7.87 36.71 8.70
N ALA A 710 6.77 35.98 8.53
CA ALA A 710 6.73 34.52 8.64
C ALA A 710 7.64 33.85 7.60
N LEU A 711 7.60 34.27 6.33
CA LEU A 711 8.54 33.77 5.31
C LEU A 711 10.00 34.14 5.62
N ALA A 712 10.27 35.32 6.18
CA ALA A 712 11.60 35.72 6.59
C ALA A 712 12.13 34.83 7.74
N ALA A 713 11.30 34.54 8.74
CA ALA A 713 11.62 33.65 9.85
C ALA A 713 11.83 32.21 9.38
N ALA A 714 10.97 31.68 8.50
CA ALA A 714 11.11 30.34 7.92
C ALA A 714 12.44 30.18 7.16
N ARG A 715 12.81 31.18 6.35
CA ARG A 715 14.08 31.23 5.61
C ARG A 715 15.30 31.37 6.54
N ASP A 716 15.16 31.99 7.70
CA ASP A 716 16.24 32.11 8.69
C ASP A 716 16.43 30.85 9.54
N ALA A 717 15.34 30.20 9.92
CA ALA A 717 15.38 28.86 10.51
C ALA A 717 16.09 27.86 9.60
N VAL A 718 15.78 27.88 8.29
CA VAL A 718 16.49 27.08 7.27
C VAL A 718 18.01 27.32 7.25
N ARG A 719 18.46 28.57 7.48
CA ARG A 719 19.90 28.90 7.57
C ARG A 719 20.54 28.37 8.86
N ARG A 720 19.77 28.27 9.96
CA ARG A 720 20.24 27.77 11.26
C ARG A 720 20.33 26.24 11.33
N GLY A 721 19.48 25.52 10.59
CA GLY A 721 19.68 24.09 10.31
C GLY A 721 18.38 23.27 10.27
N CYS A 722 18.05 22.73 9.09
CA CYS A 722 16.87 21.90 8.85
C CYS A 722 17.20 20.67 7.97
N ASP A 723 16.27 19.75 7.78
CA ASP A 723 16.38 18.65 6.82
C ASP A 723 16.11 19.11 5.36
N ALA A 724 16.21 18.18 4.40
CA ALA A 724 16.03 18.50 2.97
C ALA A 724 14.56 18.76 2.58
N ARG A 725 13.61 18.04 3.17
CA ARG A 725 12.17 18.20 2.98
C ARG A 725 11.69 19.53 3.59
N GLU A 726 12.22 19.92 4.76
CA GLU A 726 11.92 21.22 5.37
C GLU A 726 12.37 22.38 4.49
N ARG A 727 13.56 22.29 3.89
CA ARG A 727 14.01 23.27 2.88
C ARG A 727 13.12 23.29 1.65
N SER A 728 12.68 22.12 1.18
CA SER A 728 11.75 21.99 0.07
C SER A 728 10.39 22.65 0.39
N PHE A 729 9.84 22.41 1.59
CA PHE A 729 8.56 22.98 2.05
C PHE A 729 8.63 24.50 2.18
N VAL A 730 9.69 25.04 2.79
CA VAL A 730 9.89 26.50 2.92
C VAL A 730 10.07 27.16 1.55
N ALA A 731 10.71 26.48 0.59
CA ALA A 731 10.82 26.97 -0.79
C ALA A 731 9.48 26.91 -1.55
N ALA A 732 8.68 25.85 -1.35
CA ALA A 732 7.34 25.71 -1.89
C ALA A 732 6.40 26.79 -1.34
N ALA A 733 6.36 27.00 -0.02
CA ALA A 733 5.60 28.06 0.64
C ALA A 733 5.95 29.45 0.09
N ALA A 734 7.26 29.75 0.00
CA ALA A 734 7.76 31.00 -0.58
C ALA A 734 7.41 31.21 -2.06
N SER A 735 7.16 30.12 -2.80
CA SER A 735 6.74 30.16 -4.21
C SER A 735 5.23 30.32 -4.34
N ALA A 736 4.45 29.59 -3.55
CA ALA A 736 2.98 29.67 -3.54
C ALA A 736 2.49 31.08 -3.21
N VAL A 737 3.03 31.71 -2.15
CA VAL A 737 2.77 33.11 -1.79
C VAL A 737 3.13 34.12 -2.90
N GLY A 738 4.01 33.73 -3.82
CA GLY A 738 4.36 34.48 -5.04
C GLY A 738 3.52 34.13 -6.28
N GLY A 739 2.43 33.37 -6.14
CA GLY A 739 1.58 32.89 -7.24
C GLY A 739 2.13 31.66 -8.00
N GLY A 740 3.19 31.01 -7.51
CA GLY A 740 3.90 29.94 -8.22
C GLY A 740 3.65 28.54 -7.65
N SER A 741 2.69 27.81 -8.20
CA SER A 741 2.30 26.45 -7.76
C SER A 741 3.34 25.34 -8.06
N SER A 742 4.20 25.50 -9.08
CA SER A 742 5.07 24.42 -9.57
C SER A 742 6.13 23.93 -8.57
N ALA A 743 6.49 24.74 -7.56
CA ALA A 743 7.37 24.31 -6.48
C ALA A 743 6.62 23.49 -5.41
N LEU A 744 5.33 23.78 -5.18
CA LEU A 744 4.47 23.05 -4.26
C LEU A 744 4.11 21.67 -4.83
N LEU A 745 3.80 21.59 -6.14
CA LEU A 745 3.62 20.32 -6.84
C LEU A 745 4.87 19.43 -6.75
N ARG A 746 6.06 19.96 -7.07
CA ARG A 746 7.32 19.20 -6.96
C ARG A 746 7.60 18.74 -5.53
N HIS A 747 7.29 19.57 -4.54
CA HIS A 747 7.42 19.19 -3.13
C HIS A 747 6.53 17.98 -2.80
N ILE A 748 5.30 17.94 -3.31
CA ILE A 748 4.37 16.82 -3.11
C ILE A 748 4.82 15.58 -3.89
N ASP A 749 5.40 15.72 -5.09
CA ASP A 749 5.97 14.59 -5.84
C ASP A 749 7.16 13.95 -5.09
N ASP A 750 8.05 14.76 -4.51
CA ASP A 750 9.18 14.29 -3.68
C ASP A 750 8.72 13.76 -2.30
N HIS A 751 7.64 14.31 -1.75
CA HIS A 751 7.17 14.10 -0.37
C HIS A 751 5.64 13.93 -0.29
N PRO A 752 5.07 12.86 -0.89
CA PRO A 752 3.60 12.71 -1.04
C PRO A 752 2.84 12.48 0.27
N ARG A 753 3.52 12.45 1.42
CA ARG A 753 2.92 12.39 2.76
C ARG A 753 2.87 13.73 3.51
N ASP A 754 3.35 14.82 2.91
CA ASP A 754 3.21 16.15 3.52
C ASP A 754 1.78 16.68 3.31
N ALA A 755 0.87 16.21 4.17
CA ALA A 755 -0.55 16.49 4.06
C ALA A 755 -0.89 17.97 4.28
N PHE A 756 0.01 18.76 4.88
CA PHE A 756 -0.14 20.22 4.96
C PHE A 756 0.06 20.85 3.57
N ALA A 757 1.12 20.45 2.84
CA ALA A 757 1.32 20.87 1.45
C ALA A 757 0.15 20.47 0.54
N VAL A 758 -0.36 19.24 0.67
CA VAL A 758 -1.47 18.73 -0.16
C VAL A 758 -2.80 19.43 0.16
N SER A 759 -3.12 19.65 1.44
CA SER A 759 -4.36 20.31 1.88
C SER A 759 -4.51 21.74 1.33
N LEU A 760 -3.40 22.38 0.98
CA LEU A 760 -3.38 23.71 0.37
C LEU A 760 -3.36 23.62 -1.16
N ALA A 761 -2.51 22.77 -1.73
CA ALA A 761 -2.34 22.64 -3.19
C ALA A 761 -3.66 22.32 -3.92
N VAL A 762 -4.53 21.49 -3.34
CA VAL A 762 -5.81 21.11 -3.98
C VAL A 762 -6.73 22.34 -4.15
N PRO A 763 -7.07 23.13 -3.11
CA PRO A 763 -7.72 24.44 -3.27
C PRO A 763 -7.01 25.40 -4.24
N THR A 764 -5.69 25.60 -4.12
CA THR A 764 -4.97 26.57 -4.98
C THR A 764 -5.07 26.20 -6.47
N ILE A 765 -5.07 24.90 -6.80
CA ILE A 765 -5.23 24.40 -8.18
C ILE A 765 -6.68 24.48 -8.63
N ALA A 766 -7.65 24.11 -7.78
CA ALA A 766 -9.08 24.13 -8.12
C ALA A 766 -9.63 25.55 -8.34
N PHE A 767 -9.14 26.54 -7.58
CA PHE A 767 -9.66 27.92 -7.61
C PHE A 767 -8.71 28.95 -8.26
N GLY A 768 -7.51 28.54 -8.68
CA GLY A 768 -6.51 29.40 -9.34
C GLY A 768 -6.88 29.86 -10.75
N GLY A 769 -7.75 29.12 -11.44
CA GLY A 769 -8.36 29.50 -12.71
C GLY A 769 -7.63 29.05 -13.99
N VAL A 770 -8.38 29.00 -15.09
CA VAL A 770 -7.95 28.63 -16.47
C VAL A 770 -7.48 27.17 -16.66
N THR A 771 -7.37 26.36 -15.61
CA THR A 771 -7.29 24.89 -15.71
C THR A 771 -8.63 24.23 -15.42
N CYS A 772 -9.00 23.22 -16.21
CA CYS A 772 -10.02 22.24 -15.82
C CYS A 772 -9.55 21.44 -14.58
N GLY A 773 -10.51 20.85 -13.85
CA GLY A 773 -10.26 20.06 -12.63
C GLY A 773 -9.29 18.89 -12.82
N GLU A 774 -9.01 18.48 -14.06
CA GLU A 774 -8.01 17.48 -14.41
C GLU A 774 -6.71 17.59 -13.60
N GLN A 775 -6.16 18.78 -13.34
CA GLN A 775 -4.91 18.91 -12.56
C GLN A 775 -5.06 18.61 -11.05
N SER A 776 -6.18 18.96 -10.42
CA SER A 776 -6.44 18.58 -9.02
C SER A 776 -6.80 17.10 -8.92
N TRP A 777 -7.51 16.56 -9.91
CA TRP A 777 -7.80 15.13 -10.03
C TRP A 777 -6.52 14.31 -10.14
N ASP A 778 -5.64 14.66 -11.08
CA ASP A 778 -4.34 14.01 -11.31
C ASP A 778 -3.47 14.00 -10.05
N LEU A 779 -3.47 15.12 -9.31
CA LEU A 779 -2.73 15.26 -8.06
C LEU A 779 -3.27 14.29 -7.00
N VAL A 780 -4.57 14.33 -6.71
CA VAL A 780 -5.17 13.48 -5.67
C VAL A 780 -5.08 12.00 -6.04
N GLU A 781 -5.38 11.62 -7.28
CA GLU A 781 -5.33 10.21 -7.69
C GLU A 781 -3.93 9.60 -7.62
N ARG A 782 -2.87 10.37 -7.89
CA ARG A 782 -1.48 9.93 -7.71
C ARG A 782 -1.10 9.69 -6.25
N LEU A 783 -1.80 10.29 -5.27
CA LEU A 783 -1.51 10.14 -3.84
C LEU A 783 -2.11 8.87 -3.22
N ALA A 784 -2.93 8.11 -3.95
CA ALA A 784 -3.52 6.86 -3.47
C ALA A 784 -2.51 5.86 -2.83
N PRO A 785 -1.30 5.64 -3.39
CA PRO A 785 -0.30 4.75 -2.79
C PRO A 785 0.33 5.27 -1.49
N ALA A 786 0.27 6.59 -1.24
CA ALA A 786 0.85 7.22 -0.06
C ALA A 786 -0.07 7.13 1.17
N TYR A 787 -1.39 7.26 0.98
CA TYR A 787 -2.38 7.35 2.07
C TYR A 787 -3.32 6.14 2.19
N GLY A 788 -3.68 5.48 1.08
CA GLY A 788 -4.58 4.31 1.11
C GLY A 788 -5.97 4.61 1.69
N ASP A 789 -6.31 3.93 2.80
CA ASP A 789 -7.61 4.02 3.48
C ASP A 789 -7.70 5.20 4.50
N ASP A 790 -6.73 6.13 4.53
CA ASP A 790 -6.75 7.29 5.45
C ASP A 790 -7.96 8.20 5.21
N TRP A 791 -8.70 8.55 6.27
CA TRP A 791 -10.00 9.21 6.19
C TRP A 791 -9.98 10.59 5.50
N TRP A 792 -8.89 11.35 5.67
CA TRP A 792 -8.75 12.67 5.05
C TRP A 792 -8.50 12.52 3.55
N TYR A 793 -7.61 11.61 3.16
CA TYR A 793 -7.36 11.29 1.76
C TYR A 793 -8.63 10.73 1.08
N GLN A 794 -9.37 9.86 1.76
CA GLN A 794 -10.66 9.35 1.27
C GLN A 794 -11.68 10.48 1.08
N GLY A 795 -11.68 11.51 1.95
CA GLY A 795 -12.49 12.72 1.78
C GLY A 795 -12.05 13.60 0.60
N GLN A 796 -10.75 13.82 0.41
CA GLN A 796 -10.19 14.53 -0.75
C GLN A 796 -10.51 13.79 -2.07
N LEU A 797 -10.38 12.46 -2.08
CA LEU A 797 -10.73 11.64 -3.23
C LEU A 797 -12.24 11.65 -3.48
N ALA A 798 -13.09 11.67 -2.45
CA ALA A 798 -14.54 11.84 -2.62
C ALA A 798 -14.88 13.18 -3.28
N PHE A 799 -14.21 14.26 -2.90
CA PHE A 799 -14.40 15.58 -3.52
C PHE A 799 -14.01 15.57 -5.00
N VAL A 800 -12.88 14.94 -5.36
CA VAL A 800 -12.48 14.73 -6.77
C VAL A 800 -13.44 13.81 -7.52
N ARG A 801 -14.00 12.77 -6.88
CA ARG A 801 -14.92 11.83 -7.53
C ARG A 801 -16.28 12.44 -7.83
N GLN A 802 -16.77 13.38 -7.02
CA GLN A 802 -18.01 14.09 -7.34
C GLN A 802 -17.80 15.12 -8.48
N GLU A 803 -16.64 15.79 -8.59
CA GLU A 803 -16.31 16.61 -9.77
C GLU A 803 -16.22 15.79 -11.07
N GLN A 804 -15.91 14.50 -10.98
CA GLN A 804 -15.86 13.56 -12.10
C GLN A 804 -17.22 12.87 -12.39
N GLU A 805 -18.32 13.33 -11.78
CA GLU A 805 -19.67 12.74 -11.88
C GLU A 805 -19.75 11.26 -11.42
N ARG A 806 -18.77 10.77 -10.63
CA ARG A 806 -18.69 9.38 -10.14
C ARG A 806 -19.40 9.24 -8.80
N TRP A 807 -20.69 9.60 -8.77
CA TRP A 807 -21.49 9.77 -7.54
C TRP A 807 -21.46 8.55 -6.61
N ASP A 808 -21.63 7.33 -7.12
CA ASP A 808 -21.60 6.09 -6.32
C ASP A 808 -20.24 5.90 -5.60
N GLU A 809 -19.14 6.10 -6.32
CA GLU A 809 -17.78 5.94 -5.79
C GLU A 809 -17.46 7.05 -4.78
N ALA A 810 -17.88 8.28 -5.07
CA ALA A 810 -17.82 9.39 -4.14
C ALA A 810 -18.63 9.09 -2.87
N GLU A 811 -19.83 8.51 -2.98
CA GLU A 811 -20.66 8.20 -1.81
C GLU A 811 -20.00 7.12 -0.94
N GLU A 812 -19.51 6.02 -1.53
CA GLU A 812 -18.75 5.00 -0.78
C GLU A 812 -17.52 5.59 -0.06
N LEU A 813 -16.81 6.54 -0.69
CA LEU A 813 -15.65 7.20 -0.09
C LEU A 813 -16.07 8.09 1.09
N THR A 814 -17.15 8.88 0.96
CA THR A 814 -17.67 9.69 2.08
C THR A 814 -18.18 8.82 3.24
N VAL A 815 -18.86 7.70 2.97
CA VAL A 815 -19.31 6.77 4.03
C VAL A 815 -18.11 6.25 4.83
N ARG A 816 -17.03 5.83 4.16
CA ARG A 816 -15.80 5.37 4.82
C ARG A 816 -15.11 6.48 5.62
N ALA A 817 -14.93 7.65 5.00
CA ALA A 817 -14.28 8.79 5.64
C ALA A 817 -15.04 9.27 6.88
N LEU A 818 -16.38 9.37 6.82
CA LEU A 818 -17.23 9.82 7.92
C LEU A 818 -17.43 8.77 9.01
N ALA A 819 -17.37 7.48 8.68
CA ALA A 819 -17.37 6.39 9.67
C ALA A 819 -16.05 6.31 10.46
N ALA A 820 -14.93 6.70 9.86
CA ALA A 820 -13.64 6.81 10.53
C ALA A 820 -13.46 8.16 11.24
N GLU A 821 -14.01 9.24 10.68
CA GLU A 821 -13.90 10.61 11.20
C GLU A 821 -15.16 11.45 10.87
N PRO A 822 -16.15 11.53 11.79
CA PRO A 822 -17.38 12.29 11.58
C PRO A 822 -17.18 13.80 11.35
N GLY A 823 -16.07 14.36 11.83
CA GLY A 823 -15.69 15.77 11.65
C GLY A 823 -14.94 16.06 10.33
N SER A 824 -14.89 15.12 9.37
CA SER A 824 -14.17 15.29 8.11
C SER A 824 -14.88 16.25 7.15
N GLY A 825 -14.59 17.56 7.25
CA GLY A 825 -15.23 18.60 6.43
C GLY A 825 -15.13 18.38 4.92
N HIS A 826 -14.03 17.77 4.44
CA HIS A 826 -13.88 17.37 3.03
C HIS A 826 -14.90 16.30 2.61
N ALA A 827 -15.09 15.26 3.43
CA ALA A 827 -16.06 14.21 3.16
C ALA A 827 -17.51 14.66 3.35
N VAL A 828 -17.78 15.58 4.29
CA VAL A 828 -19.08 16.24 4.45
C VAL A 828 -19.42 17.01 3.17
N HIS A 829 -18.50 17.87 2.72
CA HIS A 829 -18.71 18.70 1.53
C HIS A 829 -18.98 17.88 0.26
N ALA A 830 -18.18 16.84 0.03
CA ALA A 830 -18.42 15.92 -1.08
C ALA A 830 -19.78 15.21 -0.97
N ARG A 831 -20.19 14.80 0.24
CA ARG A 831 -21.48 14.12 0.46
C ARG A 831 -22.67 15.03 0.21
N THR A 832 -22.57 16.27 0.64
CA THR A 832 -23.56 17.33 0.37
C THR A 832 -23.75 17.55 -1.13
N HIS A 833 -22.65 17.66 -1.91
CA HIS A 833 -22.75 17.74 -3.36
C HIS A 833 -23.43 16.51 -3.98
N ILE A 834 -23.08 15.29 -3.55
CA ILE A 834 -23.75 14.07 -4.05
C ILE A 834 -25.26 14.13 -3.82
N PHE A 835 -25.73 14.50 -2.62
CA PHE A 835 -27.17 14.66 -2.37
C PHE A 835 -27.84 15.74 -3.24
N TYR A 836 -27.10 16.78 -3.64
CA TYR A 836 -27.59 17.85 -4.47
C TYR A 836 -27.68 17.44 -5.94
N GLU A 837 -26.56 17.00 -6.53
CA GLU A 837 -26.49 16.65 -7.97
C GLU A 837 -27.32 15.40 -8.32
N THR A 838 -27.54 14.47 -7.37
CA THR A 838 -28.45 13.33 -7.59
C THR A 838 -29.93 13.64 -7.25
N GLY A 839 -30.29 14.89 -6.96
CA GLY A 839 -31.68 15.30 -6.68
C GLY A 839 -32.27 14.79 -5.36
N ARG A 840 -31.46 14.24 -4.45
CA ARG A 840 -31.89 13.65 -3.15
C ARG A 840 -32.12 14.74 -2.09
N HIS A 841 -32.74 15.87 -2.46
CA HIS A 841 -32.67 17.10 -1.68
C HIS A 841 -33.27 16.99 -0.27
N THR A 842 -34.40 16.32 -0.08
CA THR A 842 -35.01 16.11 1.25
C THR A 842 -34.15 15.24 2.17
N GLU A 843 -33.47 14.22 1.60
CA GLU A 843 -32.53 13.37 2.35
C GLU A 843 -31.26 14.15 2.71
N GLY A 844 -30.73 14.91 1.75
CA GLY A 844 -29.56 15.78 1.92
C GLY A 844 -29.75 16.85 2.98
N LEU A 845 -30.89 17.57 2.94
CA LEU A 845 -31.26 18.56 3.96
C LEU A 845 -31.33 17.94 5.36
N ALA A 846 -32.11 16.85 5.50
CA ALA A 846 -32.25 16.17 6.78
C ALA A 846 -30.92 15.58 7.28
N TRP A 847 -30.00 15.20 6.39
CA TRP A 847 -28.67 14.72 6.75
C TRP A 847 -27.73 15.86 7.17
N ILE A 848 -27.66 16.94 6.39
CA ILE A 848 -26.71 18.03 6.63
C ILE A 848 -27.09 18.84 7.88
N ASP A 849 -28.37 19.07 8.16
CA ASP A 849 -28.80 19.79 9.37
C ASP A 849 -28.38 19.05 10.65
N ARG A 850 -28.58 17.72 10.70
CA ARG A 850 -28.09 16.90 11.83
C ARG A 850 -26.57 16.99 12.00
N TRP A 851 -25.81 17.19 10.93
CA TRP A 851 -24.36 17.39 11.01
C TRP A 851 -23.98 18.82 11.44
N ILE A 852 -24.70 19.83 10.96
CA ILE A 852 -24.52 21.24 11.36
C ILE A 852 -24.82 21.43 12.86
N ASP A 853 -25.79 20.71 13.41
CA ASP A 853 -26.10 20.72 14.84
C ASP A 853 -25.06 19.97 15.68
N ALA A 854 -24.54 18.83 15.19
CA ALA A 854 -23.62 17.98 15.94
C ALA A 854 -22.15 18.46 15.92
N GLU A 855 -21.61 18.75 14.73
CA GLU A 855 -20.19 19.07 14.51
C GLU A 855 -19.97 20.48 13.93
N GLY A 856 -21.01 21.09 13.34
CA GLY A 856 -20.98 22.45 12.83
C GLY A 856 -20.42 23.53 13.78
N PRO A 857 -20.58 23.47 15.12
CA PRO A 857 -19.93 24.42 16.04
C PRO A 857 -18.40 24.41 16.04
N ARG A 858 -17.75 23.38 15.47
CA ARG A 858 -16.28 23.27 15.32
C ARG A 858 -15.81 23.56 13.88
N ALA A 859 -16.72 23.47 12.92
CA ALA A 859 -16.41 23.56 11.50
C ALA A 859 -16.04 24.99 11.09
N ASN A 860 -14.87 25.17 10.46
CA ASN A 860 -14.43 26.49 9.97
C ASN A 860 -15.41 27.04 8.93
N ASN A 861 -16.00 26.13 8.13
CA ASN A 861 -16.94 26.43 7.06
C ASN A 861 -18.41 26.23 7.48
N ARG A 862 -18.80 26.41 8.76
CA ARG A 862 -20.21 26.21 9.22
C ARG A 862 -21.22 26.92 8.32
N ALA A 863 -20.98 28.20 8.01
CA ALA A 863 -21.84 29.00 7.13
C ALA A 863 -21.99 28.41 5.71
N HIS A 864 -20.97 27.70 5.19
CA HIS A 864 -21.05 27.04 3.90
C HIS A 864 -21.95 25.80 3.92
N PHE A 865 -21.92 25.03 5.00
CA PHE A 865 -22.83 23.91 5.19
C PHE A 865 -24.28 24.42 5.40
N SER A 866 -24.45 25.51 6.15
CA SER A 866 -25.74 26.24 6.23
C SER A 866 -26.22 26.75 4.87
N TRP A 867 -25.32 27.18 3.98
CA TRP A 867 -25.65 27.60 2.62
C TRP A 867 -26.09 26.44 1.73
N HIS A 868 -25.39 25.30 1.79
CA HIS A 868 -25.80 24.08 1.11
C HIS A 868 -27.17 23.58 1.58
N ALA A 869 -27.47 23.69 2.89
CA ALA A 869 -28.81 23.42 3.41
C ALA A 869 -29.85 24.36 2.78
N ALA A 870 -29.55 25.66 2.65
CA ALA A 870 -30.41 26.62 1.94
C ALA A 870 -30.59 26.30 0.44
N LEU A 871 -29.59 25.70 -0.21
CA LEU A 871 -29.74 25.21 -1.59
C LEU A 871 -30.71 24.02 -1.68
N HIS A 872 -30.72 23.13 -0.69
CA HIS A 872 -31.71 22.04 -0.63
C HIS A 872 -33.13 22.58 -0.37
N GLU A 873 -33.29 23.51 0.59
CA GLU A 873 -34.57 24.18 0.87
C GLU A 873 -35.13 24.86 -0.39
N LEU A 874 -34.27 25.61 -1.11
CA LEU A 874 -34.59 26.25 -2.38
C LEU A 874 -35.03 25.26 -3.45
N MET A 875 -34.36 24.11 -3.59
CA MET A 875 -34.75 23.06 -4.55
C MET A 875 -36.01 22.29 -4.14
N THR A 876 -36.35 22.24 -2.85
CA THR A 876 -37.66 21.77 -2.38
C THR A 876 -38.78 22.82 -2.50
N GLY A 877 -38.45 24.06 -2.85
CA GLY A 877 -39.40 25.16 -3.01
C GLY A 877 -39.82 25.85 -1.69
N ASP A 878 -39.16 25.55 -0.57
CA ASP A 878 -39.48 26.15 0.74
C ASP A 878 -38.81 27.51 0.89
N THR A 879 -39.45 28.53 0.34
CA THR A 879 -38.95 29.91 0.31
C THR A 879 -38.90 30.57 1.69
N ASP A 880 -39.76 30.14 2.62
CA ASP A 880 -39.76 30.65 4.00
C ASP A 880 -38.62 30.03 4.81
N ALA A 881 -38.31 28.75 4.62
CA ALA A 881 -37.12 28.12 5.21
C ALA A 881 -35.83 28.78 4.72
N VAL A 882 -35.66 28.97 3.40
CA VAL A 882 -34.50 29.69 2.82
C VAL A 882 -34.34 31.08 3.45
N ARG A 883 -35.43 31.82 3.62
CA ARG A 883 -35.44 33.15 4.23
C ARG A 883 -35.07 33.11 5.71
N ALA A 884 -35.65 32.18 6.48
CA ALA A 884 -35.36 31.99 7.89
C ALA A 884 -33.90 31.59 8.12
N ARG A 885 -33.39 30.64 7.33
CA ARG A 885 -31.98 30.20 7.37
C ARG A 885 -31.02 31.30 6.96
N TYR A 886 -31.36 32.10 5.95
CA TYR A 886 -30.57 33.29 5.61
C TYR A 886 -30.45 34.22 6.82
N LEU A 887 -31.58 34.62 7.42
CA LEU A 887 -31.61 35.57 8.53
C LEU A 887 -30.93 35.03 9.81
N ALA A 888 -31.01 33.72 10.05
CA ALA A 888 -30.50 33.09 11.26
C ALA A 888 -29.08 32.49 11.15
N GLN A 889 -28.53 32.34 9.94
CA GLN A 889 -27.24 31.64 9.73
C GLN A 889 -26.33 32.25 8.65
N LEU A 890 -26.85 33.04 7.68
CA LEU A 890 -26.08 33.54 6.53
C LEU A 890 -26.01 35.07 6.42
N ALA A 891 -26.82 35.81 7.18
CA ALA A 891 -26.86 37.26 7.16
C ALA A 891 -25.65 37.88 7.90
N PRO A 892 -25.07 39.00 7.42
CA PRO A 892 -24.18 39.82 8.22
C PRO A 892 -24.89 40.32 9.50
N PRO A 893 -24.22 40.39 10.66
CA PRO A 893 -22.77 40.22 10.85
C PRO A 893 -22.32 38.75 11.06
N MET A 894 -23.21 37.76 10.99
CA MET A 894 -22.86 36.35 11.24
C MET A 894 -21.94 35.77 10.16
N VAL A 895 -22.08 36.23 8.91
CA VAL A 895 -21.19 35.92 7.80
C VAL A 895 -20.61 37.22 7.25
N THR A 896 -19.28 37.27 7.14
CA THR A 896 -18.48 38.41 6.67
C THR A 896 -17.29 37.91 5.85
N GLY A 897 -16.44 38.82 5.37
CA GLY A 897 -15.25 38.49 4.58
C GLY A 897 -15.61 37.84 3.23
N ALA A 898 -14.77 36.91 2.77
CA ALA A 898 -15.00 36.18 1.53
C ALA A 898 -16.32 35.39 1.53
N ARG A 899 -16.68 34.77 2.66
CA ARG A 899 -17.86 33.91 2.77
C ARG A 899 -19.16 34.68 2.55
N ALA A 900 -19.21 35.97 2.85
CA ALA A 900 -20.40 36.79 2.56
C ALA A 900 -20.74 36.78 1.06
N LEU A 901 -19.74 36.96 0.18
CA LEU A 901 -19.95 36.91 -1.26
C LEU A 901 -20.20 35.46 -1.76
N VAL A 902 -19.42 34.50 -1.26
CA VAL A 902 -19.42 33.11 -1.73
C VAL A 902 -20.69 32.35 -1.33
N ASP A 903 -21.16 32.52 -0.10
CA ASP A 903 -22.37 31.88 0.40
C ASP A 903 -23.58 32.80 0.22
N SER A 904 -23.65 33.85 1.03
CA SER A 904 -24.84 34.71 1.17
C SER A 904 -25.19 35.41 -0.13
N GLY A 905 -24.19 35.94 -0.84
CA GLY A 905 -24.35 36.60 -2.14
C GLY A 905 -24.79 35.64 -3.24
N ALA A 906 -24.18 34.45 -3.31
CA ALA A 906 -24.54 33.43 -4.28
C ALA A 906 -25.92 32.78 -4.04
N LEU A 907 -26.41 32.78 -2.79
CA LEU A 907 -27.78 32.41 -2.45
C LEU A 907 -28.76 33.50 -2.90
N LEU A 908 -28.54 34.76 -2.51
CA LEU A 908 -29.42 35.88 -2.90
C LEU A 908 -29.48 36.07 -4.42
N TRP A 909 -28.39 35.80 -5.15
CA TRP A 909 -28.40 35.74 -6.61
C TRP A 909 -29.32 34.65 -7.15
N ARG A 910 -29.23 33.41 -6.63
CA ARG A 910 -30.14 32.32 -7.01
C ARG A 910 -31.59 32.72 -6.75
N CYS A 911 -31.89 33.21 -5.55
CA CYS A 911 -33.24 33.68 -5.19
C CYS A 911 -33.76 34.79 -6.11
N ARG A 912 -32.89 35.67 -6.62
CA ARG A 912 -33.25 36.68 -7.62
C ARG A 912 -33.62 36.08 -8.98
N VAL A 913 -32.89 35.06 -9.42
CA VAL A 913 -33.09 34.38 -10.71
C VAL A 913 -34.32 33.46 -10.67
N THR A 914 -34.58 32.79 -9.55
CA THR A 914 -35.74 31.92 -9.34
C THR A 914 -37.01 32.66 -8.90
N GLY A 915 -36.89 33.93 -8.48
CA GLY A 915 -38.02 34.73 -7.98
C GLY A 915 -38.51 34.31 -6.58
N THR A 916 -37.69 33.59 -5.81
CA THR A 916 -38.07 32.95 -4.54
C THR A 916 -37.72 33.79 -3.30
N TRP A 917 -37.88 35.12 -3.38
CA TRP A 917 -37.63 36.02 -2.26
C TRP A 917 -38.61 37.20 -2.24
N ASP A 918 -39.49 37.23 -1.24
CA ASP A 918 -40.50 38.28 -1.11
C ASP A 918 -39.93 39.59 -0.56
N GLY A 919 -39.88 40.58 -1.43
CA GLY A 919 -39.46 41.95 -1.14
C GLY A 919 -38.02 42.25 -1.56
N PRO A 920 -37.41 43.34 -1.05
CA PRO A 920 -36.04 43.69 -1.41
C PRO A 920 -35.03 42.65 -0.91
N LEU A 921 -34.10 42.26 -1.78
CA LEU A 921 -32.99 41.37 -1.45
C LEU A 921 -31.96 42.13 -0.59
N PRO A 922 -31.50 41.58 0.55
CA PRO A 922 -30.52 42.22 1.44
C PRO A 922 -29.07 42.19 0.90
N ALA A 923 -28.87 42.22 -0.42
CA ALA A 923 -27.57 42.08 -1.06
C ALA A 923 -26.59 43.22 -0.73
N GLU A 924 -27.08 44.45 -0.49
CA GLU A 924 -26.23 45.55 0.00
C GLU A 924 -25.62 45.29 1.38
N ALA A 925 -26.35 44.59 2.27
CA ALA A 925 -25.79 44.18 3.55
C ALA A 925 -24.67 43.15 3.36
N VAL A 926 -24.85 42.20 2.44
CA VAL A 926 -23.81 41.21 2.06
C VAL A 926 -22.57 41.90 1.50
N LEU A 927 -22.75 42.87 0.59
CA LEU A 927 -21.66 43.69 0.05
C LEU A 927 -20.96 44.54 1.13
N ALA A 928 -21.66 44.93 2.20
CA ALA A 928 -21.10 45.62 3.37
C ALA A 928 -20.40 44.67 4.36
N GLY A 929 -20.70 43.37 4.33
CA GLY A 929 -19.97 42.35 5.09
C GLY A 929 -18.68 41.88 4.42
N ALA A 930 -18.45 42.20 3.14
CA ALA A 930 -17.25 41.86 2.38
C ALA A 930 -16.10 42.86 2.62
N PRO A 931 -14.82 42.48 2.39
CA PRO A 931 -13.68 43.37 2.62
C PRO A 931 -13.68 44.62 1.71
N GLU A 932 -13.05 45.69 2.19
CA GLU A 932 -12.88 46.91 1.39
C GLU A 932 -12.05 46.64 0.11
N GLY A 933 -12.36 47.36 -0.97
CA GLY A 933 -11.75 47.15 -2.29
C GLY A 933 -12.31 45.97 -3.10
N TRP A 934 -12.76 44.88 -2.46
CA TRP A 934 -13.21 43.64 -3.15
C TRP A 934 -14.45 43.83 -4.05
N ARG A 935 -15.17 44.96 -3.95
CA ARG A 935 -16.26 45.33 -4.86
C ARG A 935 -15.77 45.90 -6.21
N ALA A 936 -14.47 46.12 -6.38
CA ALA A 936 -13.86 46.71 -7.56
C ALA A 936 -12.59 45.97 -8.02
N GLU A 937 -11.74 45.56 -7.08
CA GLU A 937 -10.48 44.83 -7.34
C GLU A 937 -10.40 43.59 -6.43
N PRO A 938 -11.02 42.47 -6.84
CA PRO A 938 -11.00 41.20 -6.10
C PRO A 938 -9.61 40.53 -6.19
N PRO A 939 -9.17 39.79 -5.15
CA PRO A 939 -7.85 39.15 -5.17
C PRO A 939 -7.75 37.91 -6.08
N THR A 940 -8.88 37.29 -6.44
CA THR A 940 -8.91 36.10 -7.33
C THR A 940 -10.12 36.13 -8.26
N ALA A 941 -10.02 35.44 -9.40
CA ALA A 941 -11.14 35.30 -10.35
C ALA A 941 -12.36 34.60 -9.73
N PHE A 942 -12.14 33.66 -8.79
CA PHE A 942 -13.21 33.02 -8.03
C PHE A 942 -13.98 34.03 -7.16
N VAL A 943 -13.27 34.92 -6.45
CA VAL A 943 -13.92 35.99 -5.66
C VAL A 943 -14.56 37.03 -6.58
N ALA A 944 -13.96 37.33 -7.74
CA ALA A 944 -14.53 38.25 -8.73
C ALA A 944 -15.89 37.77 -9.25
N LEU A 945 -16.04 36.48 -9.57
CA LEU A 945 -17.33 35.90 -9.97
C LEU A 945 -18.38 36.05 -8.85
N HIS A 946 -18.00 35.83 -7.59
CA HIS A 946 -18.91 35.96 -6.45
C HIS A 946 -19.27 37.43 -6.13
N ALA A 947 -18.33 38.36 -6.29
CA ALA A 947 -18.61 39.80 -6.26
C ALA A 947 -19.59 40.19 -7.38
N ALA A 948 -19.35 39.73 -8.62
CA ALA A 948 -20.18 40.02 -9.78
C ALA A 948 -21.64 39.58 -9.60
N VAL A 949 -21.89 38.34 -9.16
CA VAL A 949 -23.27 37.86 -8.92
C VAL A 949 -23.94 38.56 -7.73
N THR A 950 -23.17 38.99 -6.71
CA THR A 950 -23.72 39.75 -5.57
C THR A 950 -24.09 41.19 -5.98
N LEU A 951 -23.27 41.84 -6.80
CA LEU A 951 -23.57 43.16 -7.40
C LEU A 951 -24.80 43.07 -8.32
N ALA A 952 -24.92 41.99 -9.11
CA ALA A 952 -26.11 41.71 -9.92
C ALA A 952 -27.36 41.39 -9.06
N ALA A 953 -27.19 40.75 -7.90
CA ALA A 953 -28.26 40.51 -6.93
C ALA A 953 -28.77 41.81 -6.29
N ALA A 954 -27.88 42.75 -5.98
CA ALA A 954 -28.24 44.11 -5.53
C ALA A 954 -28.85 44.95 -6.66
N GLY A 955 -28.36 44.79 -7.89
CA GLY A 955 -28.76 45.57 -9.06
C GLY A 955 -27.82 46.74 -9.41
N ASP A 956 -26.66 46.86 -8.75
CA ASP A 956 -25.65 47.87 -9.11
C ASP A 956 -24.85 47.44 -10.35
N GLY A 957 -25.50 47.58 -11.51
CA GLY A 957 -24.86 47.40 -12.82
C GLY A 957 -23.71 48.40 -13.07
N ALA A 958 -23.64 49.52 -12.33
CA ALA A 958 -22.56 50.48 -12.47
C ALA A 958 -21.29 50.02 -11.73
N ALA A 959 -21.40 49.39 -10.57
CA ALA A 959 -20.28 48.69 -9.92
C ALA A 959 -19.87 47.44 -10.68
N LEU A 960 -20.83 46.68 -11.23
CA LEU A 960 -20.53 45.51 -12.04
C LEU A 960 -19.65 45.85 -13.25
N LEU A 961 -19.87 47.02 -13.89
CA LEU A 961 -19.03 47.56 -14.97
C LEU A 961 -17.68 48.18 -14.50
N ARG A 962 -17.44 48.29 -13.19
CA ARG A 962 -16.17 48.77 -12.60
C ARG A 962 -15.32 47.66 -12.00
N LEU A 963 -15.87 46.46 -11.85
CA LEU A 963 -15.15 45.27 -11.38
C LEU A 963 -14.05 44.89 -12.39
N ARG A 964 -12.85 44.59 -11.88
CA ARG A 964 -11.65 44.26 -12.66
C ARG A 964 -11.26 42.79 -12.54
#